data_AF-A0AAD2FEH5-F1
#
_entry.id   AF-A0AAD2FEH5-F1
#
_cell.length_a   1.000
_cell.length_b   1.000
_cell.length_c   1.000
_cell.angle_alpha   90.00
_cell.angle_beta   90.00
_cell.angle_gamma   90.00
#
_symmetry.space_group_name_H-M   'P 1'
#
loop_
_entity.id
_entity.type
_entity.pdbx_description
1 polymer ?
#
loop_
_entity_poly.entity_id
_entity_poly.type
_entity_poly.pdbx_seq_one_letter_code
_entity_poly.pdbx_strand_id
1 'polypeptide(L)'
;MTDEGTRVANGQHTVPAGIAVETFADNFKGKLAKITPAAVSELLHSKDAMGAYRTLIGKAALETTDTFSVPNLVDIVKECQPKFQEKGVTVALCLLESDIGNFRWFWFEFIDHALFPSGTYNPEYDISNYQVVLDGVHGIPPGVAVEKLSDWSSSHLVKNCPLEVQAILESKLLTSEYDRMVKTLKESIKTRTSIGSWRTTVIAEILKEFQPVFESRGVEVVVCKAVQGWDEYKWLEFIDIEVAPQHYFPKYAVDKNYQSERLSKRNISMGSSFFGGEDVATEALVTDGVIKVASDCPDDVAVLLEEKGISDTEYDLLDSAISHSKSMRNFVEVWRLVEQKVVEFPPIQQLRDTFLAKGVKLILCESIGKFGKMYWLEYVDTEASPDYTTPYDSGLAGDFDAQGQVYGEATGAANGWLKVPEGVYVEGLNGVKKLTDECPPKVRDFLTRKGLSATYDQFIEAIVKSKKTRNWARSWRTAEIQNVLNDFQELFLSNGVKLVLCKIIPDGGLAYRWFEFIDLSVAERYVPQFDFDNEGPSDLETLQTTLKFPNGVAVEKLTDYKSLMEHILEPVTEMMEKKNCMDLYVALVEILCRGGDENEKKVGWSDHHMREVVNVLGPRFESKGVSMFLSAKVEKVTKDGKEVETPIQWIEFVDRDVQPNYVAQRGVDMKKVPTHGMNADEIIALSVFCTVQAVTIAGMILGETS
;
A
#
# COMPACT_ATOMS: atom_id res chain seq x y z
N MET A 1 -32.28 29.03 8.25
CA MET A 1 -31.04 28.85 7.49
C MET A 1 -30.10 28.17 8.44
N THR A 2 -29.94 26.85 8.30
CA THR A 2 -29.01 26.07 9.12
C THR A 2 -27.59 26.42 8.70
N ASP A 3 -26.72 26.60 9.70
CA ASP A 3 -25.34 27.09 9.63
C ASP A 3 -24.36 26.06 9.01
N GLU A 4 -24.82 25.27 8.05
CA GLU A 4 -24.03 24.17 7.48
C GLU A 4 -23.12 24.73 6.38
N GLY A 5 -21.82 24.78 6.67
CA GLY A 5 -20.78 25.25 5.75
C GLY A 5 -20.71 24.46 4.43
N THR A 6 -19.99 24.99 3.45
CA THR A 6 -19.84 24.31 2.13
C THR A 6 -18.79 23.20 2.25
N ARG A 7 -19.14 21.97 1.88
CA ARG A 7 -18.19 20.84 1.87
C ARG A 7 -17.36 20.82 0.59
N VAL A 8 -16.04 20.60 0.70
CA VAL A 8 -15.06 20.64 -0.39
C VAL A 8 -14.11 19.43 -0.29
N ALA A 9 -13.29 19.20 -1.32
CA ALA A 9 -12.39 18.04 -1.41
C ALA A 9 -13.12 16.70 -1.16
N ASN A 10 -14.20 16.43 -1.90
CA ASN A 10 -15.04 15.23 -1.73
C ASN A 10 -15.63 15.06 -0.32
N GLY A 11 -15.87 16.17 0.39
CA GLY A 11 -16.43 16.15 1.74
C GLY A 11 -15.40 16.20 2.87
N GLN A 12 -14.11 16.12 2.55
CA GLN A 12 -13.03 16.05 3.56
C GLN A 12 -12.79 17.36 4.31
N HIS A 13 -13.30 18.48 3.81
CA HIS A 13 -13.16 19.77 4.47
C HIS A 13 -14.48 20.54 4.38
N THR A 14 -14.87 21.22 5.47
CA THR A 14 -16.06 22.08 5.51
C THR A 14 -15.60 23.52 5.68
N VAL A 15 -15.91 24.37 4.69
CA VAL A 15 -15.61 25.80 4.79
C VAL A 15 -16.77 26.55 5.45
N PRO A 16 -16.49 27.53 6.34
CA PRO A 16 -17.51 28.36 6.96
C PRO A 16 -18.43 29.08 5.95
N ALA A 17 -19.64 29.44 6.40
CA ALA A 17 -20.54 30.29 5.62
C ALA A 17 -19.87 31.64 5.28
N GLY A 18 -19.95 32.05 4.01
CA GLY A 18 -19.28 33.25 3.51
C GLY A 18 -17.97 33.00 2.74
N ILE A 19 -17.52 31.75 2.69
CA ILE A 19 -16.44 31.30 1.80
C ILE A 19 -17.07 30.47 0.68
N ALA A 20 -16.80 30.86 -0.56
CA ALA A 20 -17.26 30.11 -1.73
C ALA A 20 -16.10 29.32 -2.32
N VAL A 21 -16.37 28.11 -2.82
CA VAL A 21 -15.31 27.20 -3.30
C VAL A 21 -15.53 26.69 -4.70
N GLU A 22 -14.45 26.71 -5.49
CA GLU A 22 -14.34 26.11 -6.84
C GLU A 22 -13.33 24.95 -6.80
N THR A 23 -13.79 23.71 -6.97
CA THR A 23 -12.92 22.51 -6.94
C THR A 23 -12.48 22.08 -8.34
N PHE A 24 -11.24 21.60 -8.47
CA PHE A 24 -10.72 20.97 -9.69
C PHE A 24 -9.66 19.89 -9.37
N ALA A 25 -9.65 18.78 -10.10
CA ALA A 25 -8.74 17.66 -9.87
C ALA A 25 -7.61 17.60 -10.92
N ASP A 26 -6.44 17.10 -10.51
CA ASP A 26 -5.18 17.02 -11.28
C ASP A 26 -5.34 16.29 -12.66
N ASN A 27 -6.33 15.41 -12.79
CA ASN A 27 -6.57 14.62 -14.01
C ASN A 27 -7.52 15.28 -15.05
N PHE A 28 -8.01 16.50 -14.83
CA PHE A 28 -8.92 17.17 -15.76
C PHE A 28 -8.18 17.92 -16.88
N LYS A 29 -7.63 17.19 -17.87
CA LYS A 29 -7.27 17.80 -19.15
C LYS A 29 -8.53 18.35 -19.83
N GLY A 30 -8.77 19.65 -19.70
CA GLY A 30 -9.74 20.40 -20.52
C GLY A 30 -11.13 20.64 -19.93
N LYS A 31 -11.36 20.47 -18.62
CA LYS A 31 -12.61 20.96 -17.97
C LYS A 31 -12.36 21.53 -16.57
N LEU A 32 -11.72 22.70 -16.45
CA LEU A 32 -12.15 23.64 -15.41
C LEU A 32 -13.62 23.94 -15.69
N ALA A 33 -14.48 23.75 -14.69
CA ALA A 33 -15.92 23.56 -14.88
C ALA A 33 -16.52 24.64 -15.80
N LYS A 34 -17.26 24.22 -16.84
CA LYS A 34 -18.08 25.15 -17.65
C LYS A 34 -19.16 25.85 -16.82
N ILE A 35 -19.39 25.39 -15.60
CA ILE A 35 -20.43 25.83 -14.69
C ILE A 35 -19.76 26.28 -13.41
N THR A 36 -19.80 27.58 -13.14
CA THR A 36 -19.38 28.16 -11.86
C THR A 36 -20.39 27.73 -10.77
N PRO A 37 -19.95 27.17 -9.63
CA PRO A 37 -20.80 26.86 -8.48
C PRO A 37 -21.63 28.06 -8.07
N ALA A 38 -22.88 27.81 -7.67
CA ALA A 38 -23.84 28.86 -7.36
C ALA A 38 -23.33 29.81 -6.27
N ALA A 39 -22.73 29.28 -5.19
CA ALA A 39 -22.17 30.08 -4.10
C ALA A 39 -21.01 31.00 -4.56
N VAL A 40 -20.13 30.49 -5.44
CA VAL A 40 -19.02 31.26 -6.03
C VAL A 40 -19.60 32.35 -6.93
N SER A 41 -20.58 32.01 -7.76
CA SER A 41 -21.24 32.97 -8.65
C SER A 41 -21.95 34.08 -7.85
N GLU A 42 -22.70 33.73 -6.81
CA GLU A 42 -23.44 34.68 -5.96
C GLU A 42 -22.49 35.66 -5.25
N LEU A 43 -21.47 35.14 -4.56
CA LEU A 43 -20.46 35.96 -3.90
C LEU A 43 -19.78 36.91 -4.91
N LEU A 44 -19.26 36.38 -6.00
CA LEU A 44 -18.49 37.17 -6.96
C LEU A 44 -19.34 38.15 -7.75
N HIS A 45 -20.63 37.89 -7.96
CA HIS A 45 -21.57 38.87 -8.51
C HIS A 45 -21.84 40.00 -7.51
N SER A 46 -22.07 39.67 -6.23
CA SER A 46 -22.29 40.68 -5.18
C SER A 46 -21.10 41.62 -4.98
N LYS A 47 -19.89 41.15 -5.29
CA LYS A 47 -18.63 41.90 -5.18
C LYS A 47 -18.14 42.51 -6.49
N ASP A 48 -18.86 42.32 -7.60
CA ASP A 48 -18.40 42.74 -8.94
C ASP A 48 -16.99 42.18 -9.29
N ALA A 49 -16.74 40.93 -8.92
CA ALA A 49 -15.46 40.23 -9.06
C ALA A 49 -15.46 39.15 -10.17
N MET A 50 -16.58 38.96 -10.87
CA MET A 50 -16.71 37.96 -11.95
C MET A 50 -15.70 38.13 -13.10
N GLY A 51 -15.27 39.37 -13.38
CA GLY A 51 -14.22 39.63 -14.38
C GLY A 51 -12.84 39.10 -13.97
N ALA A 52 -12.48 39.28 -12.68
CA ALA A 52 -11.25 38.75 -12.11
C ALA A 52 -11.27 37.20 -12.10
N TYR A 53 -12.42 36.62 -11.73
CA TYR A 53 -12.66 35.18 -11.77
C TYR A 53 -12.47 34.56 -13.14
N ARG A 54 -13.09 35.11 -14.20
CA ARG A 54 -12.90 34.61 -15.56
C ARG A 54 -11.43 34.67 -16.00
N THR A 55 -10.69 35.69 -15.54
CA THR A 55 -9.25 35.79 -15.81
C THR A 55 -8.47 34.68 -15.10
N LEU A 56 -8.73 34.48 -13.81
CA LEU A 56 -8.10 33.44 -13.00
C LEU A 56 -8.32 32.04 -13.60
N ILE A 57 -9.58 31.68 -13.84
CA ILE A 57 -9.95 30.36 -14.38
C ILE A 57 -9.43 30.19 -15.80
N GLY A 58 -9.46 31.23 -16.63
CA GLY A 58 -8.90 31.18 -17.97
C GLY A 58 -7.40 30.90 -17.98
N LYS A 59 -6.64 31.53 -17.07
CA LYS A 59 -5.20 31.29 -16.92
C LYS A 59 -4.91 29.90 -16.35
N ALA A 60 -5.60 29.51 -15.29
CA ALA A 60 -5.46 28.18 -14.69
C ALA A 60 -5.77 27.07 -15.71
N ALA A 61 -6.81 27.25 -16.55
CA ALA A 61 -7.17 26.28 -17.58
C ALA A 61 -6.08 26.10 -18.65
N LEU A 62 -5.42 27.18 -19.07
CA LEU A 62 -4.31 27.10 -20.02
C LEU A 62 -3.10 26.37 -19.43
N GLU A 63 -2.86 26.50 -18.13
CA GLU A 63 -1.75 25.82 -17.46
C GLU A 63 -2.00 24.30 -17.34
N THR A 64 -3.25 23.89 -17.19
CA THR A 64 -3.62 22.48 -17.03
C THR A 64 -3.57 21.62 -18.30
N THR A 65 -3.25 22.19 -19.48
CA THR A 65 -3.31 21.43 -20.74
C THR A 65 -2.10 20.52 -20.98
N ASP A 66 -0.91 20.90 -20.52
CA ASP A 66 0.34 20.20 -20.87
C ASP A 66 0.95 19.44 -19.68
N THR A 67 1.12 20.07 -18.52
CA THR A 67 1.59 19.43 -17.26
C THR A 67 1.12 20.24 -16.06
N PHE A 68 0.46 19.61 -15.10
CA PHE A 68 -0.03 20.31 -13.91
C PHE A 68 1.14 20.75 -13.00
N SER A 69 1.31 22.07 -12.84
CA SER A 69 2.39 22.68 -12.07
C SER A 69 1.82 23.54 -10.94
N VAL A 70 1.98 23.07 -9.70
CA VAL A 70 1.60 23.82 -8.49
C VAL A 70 2.22 25.23 -8.46
N PRO A 71 3.53 25.41 -8.75
CA PRO A 71 4.13 26.73 -8.88
C PRO A 71 3.38 27.69 -9.79
N ASN A 72 2.99 27.22 -10.98
CA ASN A 72 2.38 28.08 -11.98
C ASN A 72 0.98 28.51 -11.54
N LEU A 73 0.23 27.63 -10.88
CA LEU A 73 -1.06 28.01 -10.27
C LEU A 73 -0.89 29.02 -9.12
N VAL A 74 0.13 28.86 -8.29
CA VAL A 74 0.45 29.83 -7.23
C VAL A 74 0.76 31.20 -7.82
N ASP A 75 1.57 31.26 -8.89
CA ASP A 75 1.89 32.51 -9.58
C ASP A 75 0.66 33.15 -10.24
N ILE A 76 -0.22 32.33 -10.86
CA ILE A 76 -1.49 32.78 -11.42
C ILE A 76 -2.39 33.40 -10.34
N VAL A 77 -2.49 32.77 -9.16
CA VAL A 77 -3.25 33.33 -8.03
C VAL A 77 -2.63 34.64 -7.58
N LYS A 78 -1.32 34.69 -7.33
CA LYS A 78 -0.61 35.91 -6.92
C LYS A 78 -0.82 37.06 -7.91
N GLU A 79 -0.82 36.78 -9.21
CA GLU A 79 -1.07 37.77 -10.25
C GLU A 79 -2.52 38.28 -10.26
N CYS A 80 -3.49 37.38 -10.02
CA CYS A 80 -4.91 37.74 -10.01
C CYS A 80 -5.37 38.36 -8.68
N GLN A 81 -4.65 38.10 -7.59
CA GLN A 81 -5.00 38.45 -6.22
C GLN A 81 -5.33 39.95 -6.02
N PRO A 82 -4.56 40.92 -6.57
CA PRO A 82 -4.89 42.34 -6.41
C PRO A 82 -6.29 42.71 -6.94
N LYS A 83 -6.73 42.10 -8.05
CA LYS A 83 -8.04 42.37 -8.65
C LYS A 83 -9.20 41.88 -7.79
N PHE A 84 -9.00 40.80 -7.02
CA PHE A 84 -9.98 40.33 -6.05
C PHE A 84 -9.96 41.20 -4.78
N GLN A 85 -8.78 41.62 -4.32
CA GLN A 85 -8.63 42.48 -3.14
C GLN A 85 -9.28 43.85 -3.34
N GLU A 86 -9.19 44.43 -4.54
CA GLU A 86 -9.91 45.67 -4.92
C GLU A 86 -11.44 45.55 -4.76
N LYS A 87 -11.95 44.32 -4.80
CA LYS A 87 -13.38 43.97 -4.65
C LYS A 87 -13.73 43.44 -3.26
N GLY A 88 -12.78 43.46 -2.31
CA GLY A 88 -12.96 42.96 -0.95
C GLY A 88 -13.03 41.43 -0.86
N VAL A 89 -12.33 40.73 -1.76
CA VAL A 89 -12.24 39.26 -1.78
C VAL A 89 -10.77 38.83 -1.73
N THR A 90 -10.45 37.81 -0.93
CA THR A 90 -9.18 37.07 -1.06
C THR A 90 -9.42 35.76 -1.79
N VAL A 91 -8.49 35.36 -2.68
CA VAL A 91 -8.49 34.03 -3.28
C VAL A 91 -7.36 33.23 -2.70
N ALA A 92 -7.67 32.04 -2.20
CA ALA A 92 -6.69 31.07 -1.77
C ALA A 92 -6.76 29.82 -2.67
N LEU A 93 -5.67 29.48 -3.34
CA LEU A 93 -5.45 28.15 -3.90
C LEU A 93 -5.16 27.19 -2.74
N CYS A 94 -5.99 26.18 -2.60
CA CYS A 94 -5.84 25.15 -1.61
C CYS A 94 -5.44 23.83 -2.25
N LEU A 95 -4.62 23.04 -1.55
CA LEU A 95 -4.17 21.72 -1.99
C LEU A 95 -4.29 20.70 -0.86
N LEU A 96 -5.04 19.64 -1.14
CA LEU A 96 -5.03 18.41 -0.35
C LEU A 96 -4.34 17.31 -1.15
N GLU A 97 -3.28 16.73 -0.59
CA GLU A 97 -2.63 15.56 -1.15
C GLU A 97 -3.07 14.31 -0.38
N SER A 98 -3.49 13.26 -1.09
CA SER A 98 -3.78 11.96 -0.48
C SER A 98 -2.49 11.24 -0.12
N ASP A 99 -2.44 10.65 1.08
CA ASP A 99 -1.39 9.68 1.45
C ASP A 99 -1.53 8.36 0.67
N ILE A 100 -2.72 8.08 0.13
CA ILE A 100 -3.06 6.83 -0.56
C ILE A 100 -3.30 7.14 -2.04
N GLY A 101 -2.29 6.84 -2.86
CA GLY A 101 -2.28 7.13 -4.30
C GLY A 101 -2.01 8.61 -4.56
N ASN A 102 -1.18 8.93 -5.56
CA ASN A 102 -0.71 10.29 -5.90
C ASN A 102 -1.84 11.25 -6.35
N PHE A 103 -2.99 11.26 -5.70
CA PHE A 103 -4.11 12.12 -5.95
C PHE A 103 -3.88 13.45 -5.25
N ARG A 104 -4.12 14.51 -6.01
CA ARG A 104 -4.09 15.89 -5.54
C ARG A 104 -5.43 16.53 -5.86
N TRP A 105 -6.02 17.13 -4.84
CA TRP A 105 -7.21 17.95 -4.98
C TRP A 105 -6.83 19.39 -4.85
N PHE A 106 -7.21 20.18 -5.84
CA PHE A 106 -7.02 21.62 -5.83
C PHE A 106 -8.38 22.30 -5.75
N TRP A 107 -8.45 23.41 -5.04
CA TRP A 107 -9.62 24.26 -5.10
C TRP A 107 -9.24 25.71 -4.86
N PHE A 108 -10.10 26.62 -5.28
CA PHE A 108 -10.00 28.04 -4.91
C PHE A 108 -11.01 28.33 -3.82
N GLU A 109 -10.58 28.90 -2.71
CA GLU A 109 -11.44 29.52 -1.71
C GLU A 109 -11.53 31.03 -1.96
N PHE A 110 -12.75 31.53 -2.13
CA PHE A 110 -13.05 32.95 -2.26
C PHE A 110 -13.57 33.47 -0.93
N ILE A 111 -12.77 34.29 -0.25
CA ILE A 111 -12.99 34.74 1.13
C ILE A 111 -13.48 36.19 1.11
N ASP A 112 -14.70 36.43 1.55
CA ASP A 112 -15.28 37.78 1.65
C ASP A 112 -14.72 38.55 2.85
N HIS A 113 -14.06 39.69 2.62
CA HIS A 113 -13.51 40.54 3.68
C HIS A 113 -14.58 41.18 4.57
N ALA A 114 -15.81 41.29 4.10
CA ALA A 114 -16.92 41.80 4.91
C ALA A 114 -17.34 40.81 6.02
N LEU A 115 -17.16 39.51 5.77
CA LEU A 115 -17.49 38.44 6.71
C LEU A 115 -16.26 37.98 7.49
N PHE A 116 -15.10 37.99 6.83
CA PHE A 116 -13.80 37.62 7.38
C PHE A 116 -12.80 38.75 7.13
N PRO A 117 -12.77 39.78 8.00
CA PRO A 117 -11.76 40.84 7.92
C PRO A 117 -10.35 40.25 7.81
N SER A 118 -9.46 40.90 7.06
CA SER A 118 -8.14 40.36 6.72
C SER A 118 -7.42 39.74 7.93
N GLY A 119 -7.15 38.44 7.86
CA GLY A 119 -6.44 37.67 8.89
C GLY A 119 -7.33 36.94 9.91
N THR A 120 -8.66 37.05 9.86
CA THR A 120 -9.54 36.29 10.77
C THR A 120 -9.83 34.86 10.31
N TYR A 121 -9.65 34.57 9.03
CA TYR A 121 -9.76 33.24 8.45
C TYR A 121 -8.48 32.91 7.68
N ASN A 122 -7.83 31.81 8.04
CA ASN A 122 -6.71 31.22 7.34
C ASN A 122 -7.18 29.87 6.80
N PRO A 123 -7.28 29.68 5.47
CA PRO A 123 -7.63 28.39 4.91
C PRO A 123 -6.60 27.37 5.35
N GLU A 124 -7.09 26.23 5.83
CA GLU A 124 -6.24 25.17 6.35
C GLU A 124 -5.25 24.67 5.29
N TYR A 125 -5.70 24.57 4.05
CA TYR A 125 -4.92 24.02 2.95
C TYR A 125 -4.33 25.08 2.01
N ASP A 126 -4.27 26.36 2.43
CA ASP A 126 -3.80 27.46 1.57
C ASP A 126 -2.35 27.27 1.14
N ILE A 127 -2.15 27.08 -0.16
CA ILE A 127 -0.84 27.02 -0.80
C ILE A 127 -0.50 28.27 -1.61
N SER A 128 -1.36 29.28 -1.64
CA SER A 128 -1.17 30.53 -2.40
C SER A 128 0.08 31.31 -1.99
N ASN A 129 0.47 31.14 -0.72
CA ASN A 129 1.63 31.80 -0.14
C ASN A 129 2.89 30.93 -0.19
N TYR A 130 2.83 29.75 -0.84
CA TYR A 130 4.00 28.90 -0.93
C TYR A 130 5.10 29.60 -1.71
N GLN A 131 6.32 29.49 -1.20
CA GLN A 131 7.52 29.84 -1.94
C GLN A 131 7.88 28.66 -2.83
N VAL A 132 8.01 28.92 -4.12
CA VAL A 132 8.48 27.92 -5.07
C VAL A 132 10.00 27.87 -5.00
N VAL A 133 10.52 26.69 -4.73
CA VAL A 133 11.95 26.41 -4.55
C VAL A 133 12.39 25.25 -5.43
N LEU A 134 13.71 25.02 -5.50
CA LEU A 134 14.32 23.94 -6.27
C LEU A 134 13.94 23.98 -7.76
N ASP A 135 14.12 25.15 -8.39
CA ASP A 135 13.90 25.33 -9.83
C ASP A 135 12.45 25.04 -10.28
N GLY A 136 11.47 25.31 -9.41
CA GLY A 136 10.06 25.08 -9.74
C GLY A 136 9.54 23.71 -9.32
N VAL A 137 10.35 22.88 -8.66
CA VAL A 137 9.97 21.49 -8.38
C VAL A 137 9.18 21.35 -7.08
N HIS A 138 9.37 22.26 -6.13
CA HIS A 138 8.81 22.12 -4.79
C HIS A 138 8.25 23.44 -4.27
N GLY A 139 7.04 23.41 -3.72
CA GLY A 139 6.46 24.54 -2.99
C GLY A 139 6.59 24.30 -1.49
N ILE A 140 7.09 25.30 -0.75
CA ILE A 140 7.18 25.27 0.71
C ILE A 140 6.28 26.34 1.34
N PRO A 141 5.58 26.05 2.45
CA PRO A 141 4.72 27.02 3.11
C PRO A 141 5.53 28.11 3.83
N PRO A 142 4.87 29.19 4.29
CA PRO A 142 5.45 30.11 5.26
C PRO A 142 6.04 29.36 6.47
N GLY A 143 7.15 29.86 7.01
CA GLY A 143 7.84 29.22 8.14
C GLY A 143 8.73 28.04 7.75
N VAL A 144 8.80 27.67 6.47
CA VAL A 144 9.73 26.66 5.96
C VAL A 144 10.72 27.32 5.02
N ALA A 145 12.01 27.08 5.24
CA ALA A 145 13.08 27.50 4.35
C ALA A 145 13.88 26.28 3.87
N VAL A 146 14.44 26.34 2.67
CA VAL A 146 15.24 25.23 2.12
C VAL A 146 16.67 25.62 1.83
N GLU A 147 17.56 24.65 2.00
CA GLU A 147 18.94 24.73 1.57
C GLU A 147 19.27 23.58 0.63
N LYS A 148 19.53 23.89 -0.64
CA LYS A 148 19.82 22.89 -1.67
C LYS A 148 21.22 22.30 -1.45
N LEU A 149 21.29 20.97 -1.35
CA LEU A 149 22.55 20.26 -1.12
C LEU A 149 23.42 20.17 -2.39
N SER A 150 22.84 20.30 -3.60
CA SER A 150 23.63 20.31 -4.86
C SER A 150 24.62 21.48 -4.93
N ASP A 151 24.34 22.55 -4.21
CA ASP A 151 25.13 23.80 -4.27
C ASP A 151 26.36 23.73 -3.36
N TRP A 152 26.50 22.64 -2.60
CA TRP A 152 27.59 22.43 -1.68
C TRP A 152 28.80 21.86 -2.45
N SER A 153 29.63 22.71 -3.04
CA SER A 153 31.04 22.37 -3.25
C SER A 153 31.82 22.58 -1.96
N SER A 154 33.02 22.00 -1.82
CA SER A 154 33.88 22.17 -0.63
C SER A 154 34.21 23.65 -0.30
N SER A 155 34.02 24.57 -1.27
CA SER A 155 34.18 26.02 -1.15
C SER A 155 32.87 26.81 -0.88
N HIS A 156 31.68 26.28 -1.16
CA HIS A 156 30.39 27.00 -0.97
C HIS A 156 29.84 26.92 0.46
N LEU A 157 30.25 25.91 1.21
CA LEU A 157 29.77 25.54 2.54
C LEU A 157 29.91 26.57 3.67
N VAL A 158 30.59 27.70 3.43
CA VAL A 158 30.91 28.69 4.48
C VAL A 158 30.40 30.09 4.13
N LYS A 159 29.91 30.32 2.90
CA LYS A 159 29.65 31.68 2.41
C LYS A 159 28.19 32.03 2.14
N ASN A 160 27.33 31.06 1.85
CA ASN A 160 25.99 31.34 1.32
C ASN A 160 24.91 30.50 2.03
N CYS A 161 24.64 30.80 3.30
CA CYS A 161 23.37 30.37 3.89
C CYS A 161 22.24 31.12 3.13
N PRO A 162 21.21 30.43 2.61
CA PRO A 162 20.07 31.11 1.98
C PRO A 162 19.47 32.14 2.93
N LEU A 163 19.06 33.31 2.42
CA LEU A 163 18.59 34.43 3.26
C LEU A 163 17.39 34.01 4.13
N GLU A 164 16.53 33.16 3.59
CA GLU A 164 15.35 32.63 4.27
C GLU A 164 15.74 31.67 5.42
N VAL A 165 16.73 30.81 5.19
CA VAL A 165 17.28 29.94 6.24
C VAL A 165 17.97 30.78 7.30
N GLN A 166 18.78 31.78 6.89
CA GLN A 166 19.44 32.70 7.80
C GLN A 166 18.42 33.45 8.68
N ALA A 167 17.30 33.91 8.12
CA ALA A 167 16.25 34.58 8.88
C ALA A 167 15.63 33.69 9.96
N ILE A 168 15.34 32.41 9.66
CA ILE A 168 14.87 31.44 10.67
C ILE A 168 15.95 31.22 11.75
N LEU A 169 17.21 31.02 11.34
CA LEU A 169 18.30 30.77 12.27
C LEU A 169 18.58 31.96 13.19
N GLU A 170 18.56 33.19 12.68
CA GLU A 170 18.78 34.40 13.47
C GLU A 170 17.63 34.67 14.44
N SER A 171 16.38 34.54 13.98
CA SER A 171 15.21 34.75 14.84
C SER A 171 15.12 33.73 15.98
N LYS A 172 15.62 32.51 15.77
CA LYS A 172 15.62 31.43 16.77
C LYS A 172 16.95 31.25 17.50
N LEU A 173 17.94 32.13 17.25
CA LEU A 173 19.28 32.12 17.85
C LEU A 173 20.05 30.80 17.62
N LEU A 174 19.93 30.22 16.43
CA LEU A 174 20.50 28.92 16.04
C LEU A 174 21.71 29.03 15.10
N THR A 175 22.17 30.23 14.74
CA THR A 175 23.28 30.44 13.78
C THR A 175 24.55 29.67 14.13
N SER A 176 24.97 29.70 15.40
CA SER A 176 26.18 28.98 15.84
C SER A 176 26.04 27.46 15.76
N GLU A 177 24.82 26.95 15.94
CA GLU A 177 24.54 25.52 15.89
C GLU A 177 24.44 25.01 14.46
N TYR A 178 23.86 25.82 13.57
CA TYR A 178 23.93 25.62 12.14
C TYR A 178 25.38 25.57 11.64
N ASP A 179 26.24 26.51 12.05
CA ASP A 179 27.66 26.51 11.66
C ASP A 179 28.38 25.21 12.10
N ARG A 180 28.07 24.72 13.31
CA ARG A 180 28.61 23.46 13.82
C ARG A 180 28.09 22.26 13.02
N MET A 181 26.80 22.23 12.71
CA MET A 181 26.17 21.19 11.87
C MET A 181 26.81 21.12 10.49
N VAL A 182 26.92 22.27 9.83
CA VAL A 182 27.52 22.40 8.49
C VAL A 182 28.98 21.95 8.50
N LYS A 183 29.75 22.33 9.53
CA LYS A 183 31.13 21.86 9.70
C LYS A 183 31.21 20.34 9.84
N THR A 184 30.37 19.73 10.67
CA THR A 184 30.32 18.27 10.85
C THR A 184 29.95 17.54 9.55
N LEU A 185 28.96 18.04 8.80
CA LEU A 185 28.56 17.48 7.51
C LEU A 185 29.70 17.52 6.48
N LYS A 186 30.51 18.58 6.50
CA LYS A 186 31.67 18.78 5.62
C LYS A 186 32.84 17.86 5.95
N GLU A 187 33.17 17.73 7.23
CA GLU A 187 34.33 16.95 7.70
C GLU A 187 34.09 15.44 7.63
N SER A 188 32.82 15.01 7.62
CA SER A 188 32.47 13.60 7.48
C SER A 188 32.71 13.09 6.06
N ILE A 189 33.77 12.29 5.87
CA ILE A 189 34.06 11.61 4.59
C ILE A 189 32.93 10.68 4.11
N LYS A 190 32.02 10.30 5.01
CA LYS A 190 30.92 9.36 4.74
C LYS A 190 29.70 10.05 4.14
N THR A 191 29.57 11.37 4.22
CA THR A 191 28.41 12.10 3.69
C THR A 191 28.43 12.19 2.17
N ARG A 192 29.55 11.83 1.51
CA ARG A 192 29.69 11.82 0.04
C ARG A 192 29.88 10.42 -0.53
N THR A 193 29.34 10.19 -1.72
CA THR A 193 29.69 9.05 -2.57
C THR A 193 31.06 9.29 -3.22
N SER A 194 31.63 8.25 -3.83
CA SER A 194 32.90 8.34 -4.58
C SER A 194 32.83 9.34 -5.75
N ILE A 195 31.63 9.57 -6.29
CA ILE A 195 31.36 10.54 -7.36
C ILE A 195 30.96 11.93 -6.82
N GLY A 196 31.07 12.17 -5.51
CA GLY A 196 30.80 13.47 -4.89
C GLY A 196 29.33 13.78 -4.58
N SER A 197 28.39 12.86 -4.85
CA SER A 197 26.98 13.05 -4.50
C SER A 197 26.73 12.86 -3.01
N TRP A 198 25.76 13.58 -2.44
CA TRP A 198 25.40 13.45 -1.02
C TRP A 198 24.71 12.12 -0.70
N ARG A 199 25.10 11.52 0.42
CA ARG A 199 24.44 10.35 1.02
C ARG A 199 23.43 10.83 2.06
N THR A 200 22.19 11.01 1.64
CA THR A 200 21.11 11.57 2.48
C THR A 200 20.86 10.78 3.77
N THR A 201 21.05 9.46 3.76
CA THR A 201 20.94 8.63 4.97
C THR A 201 22.01 8.96 6.01
N VAL A 202 23.24 9.24 5.57
CA VAL A 202 24.33 9.65 6.48
C VAL A 202 24.10 11.08 7.00
N ILE A 203 23.55 11.95 6.15
CA ILE A 203 23.14 13.30 6.59
C ILE A 203 22.05 13.20 7.65
N ALA A 204 21.01 12.37 7.45
CA ALA A 204 19.93 12.17 8.42
C ALA A 204 20.48 11.74 9.79
N GLU A 205 21.43 10.79 9.81
CA GLU A 205 22.08 10.34 11.06
C GLU A 205 22.87 11.46 11.75
N ILE A 206 23.55 12.32 11.00
CA ILE A 206 24.24 13.49 11.57
C ILE A 206 23.22 14.48 12.12
N LEU A 207 22.12 14.75 11.39
CA LEU A 207 21.08 15.67 11.84
C LEU A 207 20.47 15.25 13.17
N LYS A 208 20.33 13.95 13.44
CA LYS A 208 19.84 13.44 14.74
C LYS A 208 20.65 13.96 15.94
N GLU A 209 21.94 14.23 15.77
CA GLU A 209 22.78 14.78 16.84
C GLU A 209 22.47 16.26 17.14
N PHE A 210 22.03 17.01 16.13
CA PHE A 210 21.73 18.45 16.23
C PHE A 210 20.26 18.73 16.52
N GLN A 211 19.38 17.84 16.07
CA GLN A 211 17.93 17.99 16.11
C GLN A 211 17.40 18.40 17.50
N PRO A 212 17.85 17.85 18.64
CA PRO A 212 17.34 18.27 19.95
C PRO A 212 17.58 19.76 20.26
N VAL A 213 18.69 20.33 19.78
CA VAL A 213 19.02 21.74 20.01
C VAL A 213 18.13 22.64 19.13
N PHE A 214 17.94 22.27 17.86
CA PHE A 214 17.01 22.95 16.97
C PHE A 214 15.57 22.88 17.52
N GLU A 215 15.10 21.70 17.92
CA GLU A 215 13.75 21.48 18.46
C GLU A 215 13.52 22.31 19.74
N SER A 216 14.54 22.42 20.61
CA SER A 216 14.45 23.24 21.83
C SER A 216 14.23 24.75 21.57
N ARG A 217 14.46 25.18 20.32
CA ARG A 217 14.26 26.55 19.83
C ARG A 217 13.12 26.63 18.82
N GLY A 218 12.29 25.60 18.71
CA GLY A 218 11.13 25.59 17.82
C GLY A 218 11.49 25.49 16.34
N VAL A 219 12.66 24.94 15.99
CA VAL A 219 13.03 24.66 14.60
C VAL A 219 13.24 23.16 14.43
N GLU A 220 12.82 22.62 13.30
CA GLU A 220 13.03 21.23 12.92
C GLU A 220 13.81 21.18 11.61
N VAL A 221 14.84 20.33 11.53
CA VAL A 221 15.71 20.23 10.35
C VAL A 221 15.58 18.85 9.74
N VAL A 222 15.12 18.79 8.49
CA VAL A 222 14.83 17.53 7.81
C VAL A 222 15.61 17.44 6.52
N VAL A 223 16.24 16.28 6.28
CA VAL A 223 16.87 16.02 4.99
C VAL A 223 15.86 15.42 4.03
N CYS A 224 15.72 16.06 2.87
CA CYS A 224 14.78 15.69 1.84
C CYS A 224 15.46 15.23 0.56
N LYS A 225 14.76 14.36 -0.18
CA LYS A 225 15.18 13.85 -1.49
C LYS A 225 14.00 13.60 -2.41
N ALA A 226 14.06 14.15 -3.61
CA ALA A 226 13.14 13.87 -4.71
C ALA A 226 13.90 13.43 -5.98
N VAL A 227 13.24 12.63 -6.80
CA VAL A 227 13.72 12.24 -8.14
C VAL A 227 12.64 12.62 -9.14
N GLN A 228 12.98 13.47 -10.10
CA GLN A 228 12.07 13.89 -11.17
C GLN A 228 12.77 13.69 -12.52
N GLY A 229 12.27 12.75 -13.32
CA GLY A 229 12.96 12.33 -14.54
C GLY A 229 14.33 11.75 -14.23
N TRP A 230 15.39 12.36 -14.77
CA TRP A 230 16.79 11.97 -14.54
C TRP A 230 17.46 12.79 -13.43
N ASP A 231 16.80 13.83 -12.95
CA ASP A 231 17.36 14.76 -11.97
C ASP A 231 17.06 14.29 -10.54
N GLU A 232 18.09 14.33 -9.69
CA GLU A 232 18.01 13.99 -8.26
C GLU A 232 18.21 15.28 -7.44
N TYR A 233 17.15 15.69 -6.74
CA TYR A 233 17.17 16.85 -5.85
C TYR A 233 17.37 16.40 -4.42
N LYS A 234 18.29 17.06 -3.71
CA LYS A 234 18.59 16.84 -2.29
C LYS A 234 18.65 18.19 -1.60
N TRP A 235 17.99 18.34 -0.47
CA TRP A 235 17.97 19.60 0.27
C TRP A 235 17.75 19.36 1.76
N LEU A 236 17.96 20.39 2.56
CA LEU A 236 17.52 20.48 3.95
C LEU A 236 16.30 21.39 4.01
N GLU A 237 15.29 21.01 4.78
CA GLU A 237 14.17 21.86 5.17
C GLU A 237 14.36 22.31 6.60
N PHE A 238 14.31 23.63 6.84
CA PHE A 238 14.31 24.26 8.15
C PHE A 238 12.89 24.75 8.43
N ILE A 239 12.23 24.10 9.38
CA ILE A 239 10.81 24.29 9.67
C ILE A 239 10.70 25.01 11.00
N ASP A 240 10.29 26.28 10.98
CA ASP A 240 9.88 27.00 12.17
C ASP A 240 8.51 26.45 12.62
N ILE A 241 8.50 25.68 13.69
CA ILE A 241 7.32 24.94 14.18
C ILE A 241 6.21 25.90 14.63
N GLU A 242 6.54 27.14 14.98
CA GLU A 242 5.56 28.16 15.40
C GLU A 242 4.89 28.86 14.22
N VAL A 243 5.54 28.89 13.06
CA VAL A 243 5.09 29.63 11.87
C VAL A 243 4.53 28.68 10.80
N ALA A 244 5.15 27.51 10.62
CA ALA A 244 4.71 26.52 9.65
C ALA A 244 3.31 26.01 9.98
N PRO A 245 2.47 25.68 8.96
CA PRO A 245 1.16 25.10 9.18
C PRO A 245 1.26 23.86 10.09
N GLN A 246 0.35 23.73 11.06
CA GLN A 246 0.45 22.67 12.06
C GLN A 246 0.46 21.25 11.45
N HIS A 247 -0.19 21.08 10.30
CA HIS A 247 -0.28 19.84 9.53
C HIS A 247 0.81 19.74 8.44
N TYR A 248 1.75 20.67 8.35
CA TYR A 248 2.81 20.58 7.35
C TYR A 248 3.80 19.47 7.71
N PHE A 249 4.03 18.54 6.78
CA PHE A 249 5.07 17.52 6.87
C PHE A 249 5.96 17.56 5.62
N PRO A 250 7.29 17.49 5.77
CA PRO A 250 8.23 17.35 4.66
C PRO A 250 7.93 16.09 3.85
N LYS A 251 7.31 16.29 2.68
CA LYS A 251 6.89 15.22 1.77
C LYS A 251 8.05 14.31 1.35
N TYR A 252 9.23 14.90 1.22
CA TYR A 252 10.40 14.25 0.66
C TYR A 252 11.39 13.82 1.74
N ALA A 253 10.97 13.75 3.01
CA ALA A 253 11.80 13.29 4.11
C ALA A 253 12.43 11.92 3.80
N VAL A 254 13.74 11.82 4.01
CA VAL A 254 14.49 10.60 3.73
C VAL A 254 14.26 9.54 4.81
N ASP A 255 14.00 9.97 6.05
CA ASP A 255 13.63 9.09 7.14
C ASP A 255 12.12 8.80 7.06
N LYS A 256 11.77 7.56 6.73
CA LYS A 256 10.37 7.14 6.59
C LYS A 256 9.63 7.06 7.92
N ASN A 257 10.35 6.93 9.03
CA ASN A 257 9.76 6.91 10.36
C ASN A 257 9.52 8.32 10.90
N TYR A 258 10.02 9.35 10.23
CA TYR A 258 9.88 10.74 10.65
C TYR A 258 8.42 11.15 10.88
N GLN A 259 7.51 10.77 9.98
CA GLN A 259 6.09 11.11 10.09
C GLN A 259 5.44 10.43 11.31
N SER A 260 5.69 9.14 11.52
CA SER A 260 5.13 8.39 12.65
C SER A 260 5.70 8.85 14.01
N GLU A 261 7.00 9.13 14.07
CA GLU A 261 7.65 9.66 15.27
C GLU A 261 7.13 11.06 15.65
N ARG A 262 6.93 11.95 14.67
CA ARG A 262 6.41 13.30 14.92
C ARG A 262 4.95 13.30 15.39
N LEU A 263 4.12 12.39 14.85
CA LEU A 263 2.74 12.20 15.30
C LEU A 263 2.67 11.66 16.74
N SER A 264 3.54 10.71 17.09
CA SER A 264 3.59 10.15 18.46
C SER A 264 4.08 11.16 19.51
N LYS A 265 5.06 12.01 19.19
CA LYS A 265 5.55 13.09 20.09
C LYS A 265 4.47 14.14 20.43
N ARG A 266 3.39 14.24 19.65
CA ARG A 266 2.26 15.18 19.88
C ARG A 266 1.11 14.60 20.72
N ASN A 267 1.33 13.51 21.48
CA ASN A 267 0.33 12.85 22.33
C ASN A 267 -0.92 12.33 21.59
N ILE A 268 -0.76 11.90 20.33
CA ILE A 268 -1.77 11.09 19.66
C ILE A 268 -1.52 9.63 20.06
N SER A 269 -2.24 9.17 21.08
CA SER A 269 -2.15 7.81 21.65
C SER A 269 -3.11 6.87 20.92
N MET A 270 -2.58 5.81 20.29
CA MET A 270 -3.37 4.63 19.91
C MET A 270 -2.97 3.49 20.84
N GLY A 271 -3.85 3.20 21.80
CA GLY A 271 -3.65 2.14 22.79
C GLY A 271 -4.04 0.78 22.22
N SER A 272 -3.27 -0.25 22.57
CA SER A 272 -3.50 -1.64 22.18
C SER A 272 -3.81 -2.50 23.41
N SER A 273 -4.97 -3.19 23.44
CA SER A 273 -5.18 -4.42 24.23
C SER A 273 -6.40 -5.26 23.78
N PHE A 274 -6.14 -6.52 23.44
CA PHE A 274 -6.84 -7.80 23.77
C PHE A 274 -8.28 -8.19 23.32
N PHE A 275 -8.32 -9.37 22.65
CA PHE A 275 -9.25 -10.54 22.62
C PHE A 275 -10.79 -10.39 22.51
N GLY A 276 -11.37 -11.02 21.48
CA GLY A 276 -12.81 -11.21 21.29
C GLY A 276 -13.40 -12.30 22.21
N GLY A 277 -14.59 -12.01 22.75
CA GLY A 277 -15.43 -12.89 23.56
C GLY A 277 -16.64 -13.44 22.79
N GLU A 278 -17.50 -14.20 23.46
CA GLU A 278 -18.65 -14.96 22.92
C GLU A 278 -19.79 -14.10 22.32
N ASP A 279 -19.72 -12.77 22.41
CA ASP A 279 -20.83 -11.84 22.11
C ASP A 279 -20.71 -11.11 20.76
N VAL A 280 -19.88 -11.62 19.84
CA VAL A 280 -19.62 -10.98 18.53
C VAL A 280 -19.92 -11.96 17.41
N ALA A 281 -20.87 -11.61 16.54
CA ALA A 281 -21.15 -12.36 15.31
C ALA A 281 -20.49 -11.68 14.09
N THR A 282 -20.00 -12.47 13.14
CA THR A 282 -19.22 -11.96 11.99
C THR A 282 -19.79 -12.41 10.65
N GLU A 283 -19.93 -11.48 9.69
CA GLU A 283 -20.29 -11.79 8.31
C GLU A 283 -19.21 -11.32 7.33
N ALA A 284 -18.64 -12.26 6.58
CA ALA A 284 -17.62 -11.97 5.59
C ALA A 284 -18.20 -11.28 4.35
N LEU A 285 -17.61 -10.14 3.98
CA LEU A 285 -17.91 -9.42 2.75
C LEU A 285 -16.80 -9.72 1.73
N VAL A 286 -17.12 -10.51 0.71
CA VAL A 286 -16.14 -11.17 -0.20
C VAL A 286 -15.20 -10.17 -0.92
N THR A 287 -14.00 -10.67 -1.26
CA THR A 287 -12.84 -10.01 -1.90
C THR A 287 -13.09 -9.48 -3.32
N ASP A 288 -12.25 -8.51 -3.73
CA ASP A 288 -12.31 -7.74 -4.98
C ASP A 288 -12.72 -8.57 -6.23
N GLY A 289 -13.92 -8.27 -6.78
CA GLY A 289 -14.30 -8.61 -8.16
C GLY A 289 -15.71 -9.18 -8.36
N VAL A 290 -16.37 -9.73 -7.34
CA VAL A 290 -17.76 -10.21 -7.44
C VAL A 290 -18.55 -9.80 -6.22
N ILE A 291 -19.59 -8.99 -6.41
CA ILE A 291 -20.55 -8.65 -5.36
C ILE A 291 -21.39 -9.90 -5.09
N LYS A 292 -21.07 -10.61 -4.01
CA LYS A 292 -22.02 -11.47 -3.33
C LYS A 292 -21.89 -11.20 -1.84
N VAL A 293 -22.92 -10.58 -1.26
CA VAL A 293 -23.29 -10.89 0.12
C VAL A 293 -23.41 -12.42 0.17
N ALA A 294 -22.92 -13.06 1.24
CA ALA A 294 -23.12 -14.50 1.39
C ALA A 294 -24.61 -14.81 1.12
N SER A 295 -24.92 -15.84 0.34
CA SER A 295 -26.31 -16.10 -0.06
C SER A 295 -27.25 -16.33 1.12
N ASP A 296 -26.67 -16.61 2.28
CA ASP A 296 -27.35 -16.87 3.54
C ASP A 296 -26.59 -16.11 4.64
N CYS A 297 -27.34 -15.34 5.45
CA CYS A 297 -26.84 -14.70 6.65
C CYS A 297 -26.25 -15.79 7.59
N PRO A 298 -25.04 -15.62 8.14
CA PRO A 298 -24.48 -16.60 9.09
C PRO A 298 -25.44 -16.91 10.24
N ASP A 299 -25.54 -18.17 10.68
CA ASP A 299 -26.53 -18.60 11.68
C ASP A 299 -26.45 -17.80 12.99
N ASP A 300 -25.25 -17.44 13.43
CA ASP A 300 -24.99 -16.62 14.62
C ASP A 300 -25.44 -15.17 14.45
N VAL A 301 -25.20 -14.58 13.26
CA VAL A 301 -25.73 -13.27 12.90
C VAL A 301 -27.26 -13.33 12.85
N ALA A 302 -27.84 -14.33 12.18
CA ALA A 302 -29.29 -14.49 12.04
C ALA A 302 -30.00 -14.58 13.40
N VAL A 303 -29.45 -15.34 14.35
CA VAL A 303 -29.97 -15.42 15.73
C VAL A 303 -29.92 -14.04 16.41
N LEU A 304 -28.79 -13.33 16.33
CA LEU A 304 -28.67 -11.99 16.92
C LEU A 304 -29.66 -11.00 16.29
N LEU A 305 -29.83 -11.04 14.96
CA LEU A 305 -30.77 -10.17 14.26
C LEU A 305 -32.22 -10.47 14.65
N GLU A 306 -32.60 -11.75 14.76
CA GLU A 306 -33.92 -12.16 15.25
C GLU A 306 -34.17 -11.70 16.70
N GLU A 307 -33.20 -11.90 17.59
CA GLU A 307 -33.26 -11.48 19.00
C GLU A 307 -33.42 -9.96 19.16
N LYS A 308 -32.72 -9.19 18.32
CA LYS A 308 -32.79 -7.72 18.31
C LYS A 308 -33.96 -7.19 17.47
N GLY A 309 -34.76 -8.09 16.90
CA GLY A 309 -35.95 -7.76 16.12
C GLY A 309 -35.64 -7.03 14.82
N ILE A 310 -34.46 -7.25 14.23
CA ILE A 310 -34.08 -6.75 12.90
C ILE A 310 -34.73 -7.68 11.87
N SER A 311 -35.63 -7.15 11.03
CA SER A 311 -36.34 -7.95 10.03
C SER A 311 -35.49 -8.19 8.78
N ASP A 312 -35.81 -9.23 8.01
CA ASP A 312 -35.16 -9.50 6.72
C ASP A 312 -35.14 -8.27 5.79
N THR A 313 -36.22 -7.50 5.74
CA THR A 313 -36.30 -6.24 4.98
C THR A 313 -35.38 -5.13 5.47
N GLU A 314 -35.02 -5.13 6.76
CA GLU A 314 -34.03 -4.19 7.31
C GLU A 314 -32.61 -4.71 7.05
N TYR A 315 -32.40 -6.02 7.05
CA TYR A 315 -31.15 -6.64 6.62
C TYR A 315 -30.87 -6.39 5.13
N ASP A 316 -31.91 -6.39 4.29
CA ASP A 316 -31.82 -6.04 2.86
C ASP A 316 -31.27 -4.61 2.62
N LEU A 317 -31.28 -3.73 3.64
CA LEU A 317 -30.62 -2.43 3.55
C LEU A 317 -29.10 -2.57 3.38
N LEU A 318 -28.48 -3.66 3.86
CA LEU A 318 -27.06 -3.94 3.69
C LEU A 318 -26.76 -4.28 2.23
N ASP A 319 -27.52 -5.21 1.64
CA ASP A 319 -27.36 -5.58 0.23
C ASP A 319 -27.67 -4.40 -0.68
N SER A 320 -28.68 -3.60 -0.33
CA SER A 320 -28.96 -2.31 -0.97
C SER A 320 -27.76 -1.37 -0.87
N ALA A 321 -27.19 -1.14 0.31
CA ALA A 321 -26.05 -0.25 0.48
C ALA A 321 -24.82 -0.70 -0.32
N ILE A 322 -24.49 -2.00 -0.30
CA ILE A 322 -23.41 -2.61 -1.08
C ILE A 322 -23.67 -2.45 -2.58
N SER A 323 -24.89 -2.76 -3.03
CA SER A 323 -25.29 -2.62 -4.43
C SER A 323 -25.20 -1.17 -4.91
N HIS A 324 -25.60 -0.20 -4.08
CA HIS A 324 -25.52 1.22 -4.39
C HIS A 324 -24.07 1.72 -4.49
N SER A 325 -23.15 1.14 -3.73
CA SER A 325 -21.72 1.43 -3.84
C SER A 325 -21.07 0.85 -5.12
N LYS A 326 -21.77 -0.05 -5.82
CA LYS A 326 -21.36 -0.75 -7.06
C LYS A 326 -20.07 -1.60 -6.99
N SER A 327 -19.37 -1.59 -5.86
CA SER A 327 -18.27 -2.50 -5.56
C SER A 327 -18.03 -2.53 -4.06
N MET A 328 -17.44 -3.62 -3.57
CA MET A 328 -17.06 -3.75 -2.16
C MET A 328 -16.04 -2.70 -1.75
N ARG A 329 -15.05 -2.43 -2.60
CA ARG A 329 -14.07 -1.37 -2.39
C ARG A 329 -14.72 0.00 -2.19
N ASN A 330 -15.70 0.36 -3.03
CA ASN A 330 -16.42 1.61 -2.88
C ASN A 330 -17.29 1.62 -1.63
N PHE A 331 -17.92 0.48 -1.29
CA PHE A 331 -18.71 0.35 -0.06
C PHE A 331 -17.85 0.63 1.16
N VAL A 332 -16.66 0.02 1.23
CA VAL A 332 -15.69 0.22 2.32
C VAL A 332 -15.26 1.67 2.42
N GLU A 333 -14.91 2.29 1.28
CA GLU A 333 -14.46 3.69 1.28
C GLU A 333 -15.59 4.64 1.70
N VAL A 334 -16.78 4.46 1.14
CA VAL A 334 -17.96 5.27 1.51
C VAL A 334 -18.32 5.04 2.98
N TRP A 335 -18.23 3.81 3.49
CA TRP A 335 -18.45 3.52 4.91
C TRP A 335 -17.52 4.31 5.81
N ARG A 336 -16.21 4.30 5.53
CA ARG A 336 -15.21 5.07 6.29
C ARG A 336 -15.49 6.56 6.24
N LEU A 337 -15.82 7.08 5.06
CA LEU A 337 -16.13 8.49 4.89
C LEU A 337 -17.42 8.87 5.63
N VAL A 338 -18.43 7.98 5.69
CA VAL A 338 -19.65 8.18 6.48
C VAL A 338 -19.34 8.16 7.99
N GLU A 339 -18.49 7.24 8.45
CA GLU A 339 -18.06 7.17 9.85
C GLU A 339 -17.29 8.42 10.31
N GLN A 340 -16.42 8.91 9.44
CA GLN A 340 -15.66 10.14 9.66
C GLN A 340 -16.51 11.41 9.46
N LYS A 341 -17.80 11.26 9.12
CA LYS A 341 -18.75 12.35 8.80
C LYS A 341 -18.31 13.22 7.61
N VAL A 342 -17.45 12.68 6.77
CA VAL A 342 -16.88 13.31 5.57
C VAL A 342 -17.94 13.41 4.48
N VAL A 343 -18.66 12.30 4.20
CA VAL A 343 -19.75 12.26 3.22
C VAL A 343 -21.07 11.83 3.85
N GLU A 344 -22.17 12.26 3.24
CA GLU A 344 -23.48 11.69 3.51
C GLU A 344 -23.79 10.62 2.46
N PHE A 345 -24.13 9.43 2.92
CA PHE A 345 -24.58 8.34 2.07
C PHE A 345 -25.80 7.71 2.72
N PRO A 346 -27.01 8.19 2.36
CA PRO A 346 -28.24 7.82 3.05
C PRO A 346 -28.45 6.31 3.23
N PRO A 347 -28.12 5.44 2.25
CA PRO A 347 -28.27 3.99 2.45
C PRO A 347 -27.43 3.43 3.61
N ILE A 348 -26.16 3.85 3.74
CA ILE A 348 -25.28 3.38 4.83
C ILE A 348 -25.67 4.01 6.16
N GLN A 349 -26.06 5.29 6.17
CA GLN A 349 -26.53 5.95 7.39
C GLN A 349 -27.82 5.32 7.90
N GLN A 350 -28.81 5.10 7.03
CA GLN A 350 -30.06 4.45 7.36
C GLN A 350 -29.84 3.03 7.88
N LEU A 351 -28.96 2.24 7.23
CA LEU A 351 -28.57 0.92 7.70
C LEU A 351 -28.00 0.98 9.13
N ARG A 352 -27.00 1.84 9.37
CA ARG A 352 -26.34 1.96 10.68
C ARG A 352 -27.30 2.43 11.77
N ASP A 353 -28.11 3.45 11.48
CA ASP A 353 -29.05 4.02 12.44
C ASP A 353 -30.16 3.01 12.79
N THR A 354 -30.63 2.23 11.81
CA THR A 354 -31.63 1.18 12.02
C THR A 354 -31.10 0.08 12.93
N PHE A 355 -29.89 -0.43 12.65
CA PHE A 355 -29.27 -1.47 13.46
C PHE A 355 -28.94 -0.96 14.87
N LEU A 356 -28.39 0.25 14.97
CA LEU A 356 -28.01 0.85 16.26
C LEU A 356 -29.24 1.15 17.13
N ALA A 357 -30.35 1.60 16.54
CA ALA A 357 -31.60 1.81 17.26
C ALA A 357 -32.19 0.52 17.85
N LYS A 358 -31.80 -0.64 17.31
CA LYS A 358 -32.16 -1.98 17.81
C LYS A 358 -31.08 -2.61 18.68
N GLY A 359 -30.08 -1.83 19.07
CA GLY A 359 -29.01 -2.27 19.97
C GLY A 359 -27.91 -3.07 19.28
N VAL A 360 -27.80 -3.03 17.94
CA VAL A 360 -26.72 -3.68 17.18
C VAL A 360 -25.81 -2.63 16.55
N LYS A 361 -24.54 -2.60 16.93
CA LYS A 361 -23.52 -1.76 16.29
C LYS A 361 -22.83 -2.55 15.19
N LEU A 362 -22.88 -2.01 13.96
CA LEU A 362 -22.15 -2.54 12.82
C LEU A 362 -20.73 -1.95 12.80
N ILE A 363 -19.73 -2.80 12.69
CA ILE A 363 -18.32 -2.39 12.55
C ILE A 363 -17.73 -3.00 11.29
N LEU A 364 -17.27 -2.15 10.37
CA LEU A 364 -16.58 -2.60 9.17
C LEU A 364 -15.11 -2.87 9.49
N CYS A 365 -14.73 -4.13 9.36
CA CYS A 365 -13.39 -4.61 9.64
C CYS A 365 -12.59 -4.79 8.35
N GLU A 366 -11.28 -4.56 8.42
CA GLU A 366 -10.34 -4.84 7.34
C GLU A 366 -9.18 -5.70 7.85
N SER A 367 -8.80 -6.71 7.07
CA SER A 367 -7.52 -7.39 7.25
C SER A 367 -6.80 -7.54 5.93
N ILE A 368 -5.49 -7.35 5.96
CA ILE A 368 -4.61 -7.64 4.84
C ILE A 368 -4.13 -9.08 5.03
N GLY A 369 -4.84 -10.01 4.40
CA GLY A 369 -4.52 -11.43 4.44
C GLY A 369 -3.63 -11.86 3.27
N LYS A 370 -3.24 -13.13 3.31
CA LYS A 370 -2.48 -13.83 2.25
C LYS A 370 -3.15 -13.78 0.86
N PHE A 371 -4.46 -13.52 0.80
CA PHE A 371 -5.28 -13.47 -0.42
C PHE A 371 -5.71 -12.04 -0.83
N GLY A 372 -5.10 -11.02 -0.24
CA GLY A 372 -5.47 -9.61 -0.45
C GLY A 372 -6.26 -9.03 0.71
N LYS A 373 -6.90 -7.89 0.47
CA LYS A 373 -7.72 -7.20 1.48
C LYS A 373 -9.03 -7.96 1.65
N MET A 374 -9.30 -8.42 2.87
CA MET A 374 -10.58 -8.97 3.29
C MET A 374 -11.34 -7.93 4.09
N TYR A 375 -12.65 -7.86 3.86
CA TYR A 375 -13.55 -7.00 4.59
C TYR A 375 -14.66 -7.85 5.20
N TRP A 376 -15.16 -7.48 6.37
CA TRP A 376 -16.31 -8.13 6.99
C TRP A 376 -17.03 -7.13 7.89
N LEU A 377 -18.28 -7.42 8.20
CA LEU A 377 -19.03 -6.68 9.21
C LEU A 377 -19.08 -7.50 10.49
N GLU A 378 -18.72 -6.87 11.59
CA GLU A 378 -18.98 -7.36 12.93
C GLU A 378 -20.30 -6.76 13.42
N TYR A 379 -21.18 -7.63 13.91
CA TYR A 379 -22.47 -7.30 14.49
C TYR A 379 -22.34 -7.40 16.01
N VAL A 380 -22.37 -6.25 16.67
CA VAL A 380 -22.06 -6.15 18.10
C VAL A 380 -23.32 -5.81 18.86
N ASP A 381 -23.76 -6.69 19.75
CA ASP A 381 -24.81 -6.37 20.71
C ASP A 381 -24.30 -5.31 21.70
N THR A 382 -24.82 -4.10 21.57
CA THR A 382 -24.45 -2.95 22.40
C THR A 382 -24.95 -3.04 23.85
N GLU A 383 -25.93 -3.89 24.14
CA GLU A 383 -26.38 -4.14 25.52
C GLU A 383 -25.45 -5.13 26.22
N ALA A 384 -25.02 -6.18 25.51
CA ALA A 384 -24.08 -7.17 26.04
C ALA A 384 -22.65 -6.62 26.12
N SER A 385 -22.23 -5.88 25.09
CA SER A 385 -20.85 -5.40 24.93
C SER A 385 -20.79 -3.92 24.50
N PRO A 386 -21.22 -2.98 25.37
CA PRO A 386 -21.31 -1.54 25.05
C PRO A 386 -19.96 -0.90 24.68
N ASP A 387 -18.87 -1.42 25.23
CA ASP A 387 -17.51 -0.90 25.05
C ASP A 387 -16.69 -1.67 24.02
N TYR A 388 -17.31 -2.55 23.22
CA TYR A 388 -16.58 -3.36 22.25
C TYR A 388 -15.93 -2.51 21.16
N THR A 389 -14.64 -2.77 20.95
CA THR A 389 -13.81 -2.24 19.87
C THR A 389 -13.07 -3.40 19.22
N THR A 390 -13.09 -3.47 17.90
CA THR A 390 -12.40 -4.51 17.16
C THR A 390 -10.92 -4.15 16.95
N PRO A 391 -9.98 -5.11 17.04
CA PRO A 391 -8.58 -4.89 16.66
C PRO A 391 -8.39 -4.78 15.14
N TYR A 392 -9.43 -5.08 14.35
CA TYR A 392 -9.45 -5.05 12.89
C TYR A 392 -10.07 -3.77 12.33
N ASP A 393 -10.18 -2.75 13.17
CA ASP A 393 -10.65 -1.44 12.72
C ASP A 393 -9.68 -0.96 11.65
N SER A 394 -10.27 -0.50 10.55
CA SER A 394 -9.67 -0.16 9.26
C SER A 394 -8.49 0.82 9.26
N GLY A 395 -7.98 1.18 10.44
CA GLY A 395 -6.77 1.97 10.66
C GLY A 395 -5.55 1.21 11.21
N LEU A 396 -5.63 -0.04 11.69
CA LEU A 396 -4.54 -0.63 12.52
C LEU A 396 -4.33 -2.18 12.48
N ALA A 397 -4.28 -2.84 11.32
CA ALA A 397 -4.07 -4.31 11.28
C ALA A 397 -2.67 -4.77 10.80
N GLY A 398 -2.09 -5.78 11.48
CA GLY A 398 -0.92 -6.59 11.07
C GLY A 398 -1.30 -7.88 10.32
N ASP A 399 -0.32 -8.60 9.73
CA ASP A 399 -0.51 -9.75 8.82
C ASP A 399 -0.99 -11.06 9.55
N PHE A 400 -1.99 -11.77 8.99
CA PHE A 400 -2.51 -13.09 9.47
C PHE A 400 -2.73 -14.10 8.31
N ASP A 401 -2.88 -15.41 8.60
CA ASP A 401 -3.31 -16.44 7.61
C ASP A 401 -4.79 -16.84 7.70
N ALA A 402 -5.21 -17.71 6.77
CA ALA A 402 -6.59 -18.16 6.56
C ALA A 402 -7.17 -19.02 7.70
N GLN A 403 -6.37 -19.36 8.71
CA GLN A 403 -6.80 -20.08 9.91
C GLN A 403 -6.78 -19.18 11.16
N GLY A 404 -6.54 -17.88 11.00
CA GLY A 404 -6.54 -16.92 12.11
C GLY A 404 -5.34 -17.10 13.06
N GLN A 405 -4.28 -17.80 12.65
CA GLN A 405 -3.11 -18.00 13.50
C GLN A 405 -2.16 -16.80 13.39
N VAL A 406 -1.78 -16.25 14.54
CA VAL A 406 -0.80 -15.16 14.63
C VAL A 406 0.58 -15.71 14.29
N TYR A 407 1.23 -15.19 13.25
CA TYR A 407 2.68 -15.40 13.11
C TYR A 407 3.38 -14.55 14.16
N GLY A 408 4.02 -15.19 15.15
CA GLY A 408 5.06 -14.55 15.94
C GLY A 408 6.17 -13.97 15.05
N GLU A 409 7.05 -13.13 15.59
CA GLU A 409 8.12 -12.41 14.87
C GLU A 409 8.74 -13.22 13.71
N ALA A 410 8.28 -12.98 12.48
CA ALA A 410 8.75 -13.72 11.32
C ALA A 410 10.24 -13.42 11.05
N THR A 411 11.05 -14.46 10.88
CA THR A 411 12.47 -14.28 10.56
C THR A 411 12.64 -14.17 9.04
N GLY A 412 13.39 -13.17 8.58
CA GLY A 412 13.68 -13.00 7.15
C GLY A 412 14.75 -13.98 6.66
N ALA A 413 14.45 -14.72 5.59
CA ALA A 413 15.36 -15.57 4.84
C ALA A 413 15.72 -14.94 3.48
N ALA A 414 16.81 -15.42 2.86
CA ALA A 414 17.22 -15.02 1.51
C ALA A 414 17.29 -13.48 1.30
N ASN A 415 17.88 -12.73 2.23
CA ASN A 415 17.92 -11.26 2.22
C ASN A 415 16.52 -10.58 2.25
N GLY A 416 15.57 -11.18 2.96
CA GLY A 416 14.22 -10.63 3.14
C GLY A 416 13.22 -11.00 2.04
N TRP A 417 13.61 -11.87 1.10
CA TRP A 417 12.73 -12.35 0.03
C TRP A 417 11.70 -13.38 0.52
N LEU A 418 11.99 -14.03 1.65
CA LEU A 418 11.12 -15.02 2.27
C LEU A 418 10.99 -14.69 3.75
N LYS A 419 9.77 -14.71 4.26
CA LYS A 419 9.50 -14.75 5.70
C LYS A 419 9.27 -16.22 6.07
N VAL A 420 9.99 -16.72 7.07
CA VAL A 420 9.75 -18.07 7.62
C VAL A 420 8.96 -17.98 8.92
N PRO A 421 8.12 -18.98 9.23
CA PRO A 421 7.29 -18.97 10.42
C PRO A 421 8.11 -19.12 11.70
N GLU A 422 7.45 -18.95 12.84
CA GLU A 422 8.04 -19.29 14.14
C GLU A 422 8.51 -20.75 14.17
N GLY A 423 9.61 -21.01 14.88
CA GLY A 423 10.25 -22.33 14.93
C GLY A 423 11.21 -22.61 13.78
N VAL A 424 11.31 -21.73 12.77
CA VAL A 424 12.27 -21.87 11.66
C VAL A 424 13.37 -20.83 11.79
N TYR A 425 14.62 -21.31 11.88
CA TYR A 425 15.80 -20.46 12.05
C TYR A 425 16.68 -20.55 10.80
N VAL A 426 17.24 -19.43 10.36
CA VAL A 426 17.84 -19.32 9.03
C VAL A 426 19.28 -18.82 9.08
N GLU A 427 20.14 -19.45 8.29
CA GLU A 427 21.53 -19.02 8.09
C GLU A 427 21.91 -19.00 6.60
N GLY A 428 22.28 -17.83 6.08
CA GLY A 428 22.68 -17.67 4.68
C GLY A 428 24.12 -18.10 4.40
N LEU A 429 24.36 -18.79 3.28
CA LEU A 429 25.69 -19.23 2.83
C LEU A 429 26.47 -18.08 2.16
N ASN A 430 26.73 -17.01 2.90
CA ASN A 430 27.30 -15.75 2.42
C ASN A 430 28.83 -15.73 2.31
N GLY A 431 29.42 -16.89 1.99
CA GLY A 431 30.85 -17.10 1.87
C GLY A 431 31.48 -17.75 3.09
N VAL A 432 32.66 -18.33 2.90
CA VAL A 432 33.33 -19.20 3.88
C VAL A 432 33.61 -18.48 5.19
N LYS A 433 34.17 -17.27 5.12
CA LYS A 433 34.52 -16.50 6.31
C LYS A 433 33.30 -16.25 7.19
N LYS A 434 32.19 -15.79 6.61
CA LYS A 434 30.95 -15.55 7.35
C LYS A 434 30.41 -16.85 7.96
N LEU A 435 30.36 -17.93 7.18
CA LEU A 435 29.89 -19.22 7.68
C LEU A 435 30.75 -19.78 8.83
N THR A 436 32.06 -19.51 8.84
CA THR A 436 32.98 -19.97 9.90
C THR A 436 32.99 -19.06 11.13
N ASP A 437 32.97 -17.74 10.92
CA ASP A 437 33.20 -16.76 11.98
C ASP A 437 31.89 -16.29 12.63
N GLU A 438 30.75 -16.41 11.94
CA GLU A 438 29.48 -15.78 12.31
C GLU A 438 28.31 -16.78 12.20
N CYS A 439 27.97 -17.44 13.32
CA CYS A 439 26.68 -18.11 13.45
C CYS A 439 25.63 -17.05 13.88
N PRO A 440 24.51 -16.87 13.16
CA PRO A 440 23.47 -15.93 13.56
C PRO A 440 23.02 -16.17 15.01
N PRO A 441 22.92 -15.14 15.87
CA PRO A 441 22.61 -15.33 17.30
C PRO A 441 21.34 -16.16 17.54
N LYS A 442 20.27 -15.91 16.79
CA LYS A 442 19.01 -16.68 16.89
C LYS A 442 19.22 -18.18 16.59
N VAL A 443 20.05 -18.52 15.59
CA VAL A 443 20.40 -19.91 15.26
C VAL A 443 21.26 -20.53 16.37
N ARG A 444 22.28 -19.80 16.84
CA ARG A 444 23.17 -20.29 17.91
C ARG A 444 22.42 -20.56 19.21
N ASP A 445 21.56 -19.64 19.63
CA ASP A 445 20.76 -19.77 20.84
C ASP A 445 19.80 -20.95 20.74
N PHE A 446 19.14 -21.09 19.59
CA PHE A 446 18.25 -22.22 19.31
C PHE A 446 18.99 -23.56 19.38
N LEU A 447 20.10 -23.71 18.66
CA LEU A 447 20.89 -24.94 18.64
C LEU A 447 21.51 -25.24 20.00
N THR A 448 21.84 -24.22 20.80
CA THR A 448 22.28 -24.39 22.18
C THR A 448 21.17 -24.97 23.05
N ARG A 449 19.94 -24.45 22.94
CA ARG A 449 18.77 -25.00 23.66
C ARG A 449 18.46 -26.44 23.26
N LYS A 450 18.70 -26.80 21.99
CA LYS A 450 18.52 -28.17 21.47
C LYS A 450 19.72 -29.10 21.73
N GLY A 451 20.79 -28.61 22.37
CA GLY A 451 21.99 -29.42 22.62
C GLY A 451 22.82 -29.75 21.36
N LEU A 452 22.64 -29.00 20.27
CA LEU A 452 23.20 -29.26 18.95
C LEU A 452 24.39 -28.37 18.57
N SER A 453 24.86 -27.48 19.45
CA SER A 453 25.94 -26.53 19.13
C SER A 453 27.22 -27.21 18.64
N ALA A 454 27.63 -28.32 19.27
CA ALA A 454 28.82 -29.07 18.84
C ALA A 454 28.62 -29.78 17.50
N THR A 455 27.43 -30.36 17.27
CA THR A 455 27.05 -30.99 16.00
C THR A 455 27.05 -29.98 14.86
N TYR A 456 26.53 -28.78 15.12
CA TYR A 456 26.56 -27.67 14.17
C TYR A 456 27.99 -27.24 13.84
N ASP A 457 28.87 -27.08 14.83
CA ASP A 457 30.25 -26.67 14.57
C ASP A 457 30.99 -27.71 13.69
N GLN A 458 30.75 -29.01 13.92
CA GLN A 458 31.26 -30.10 13.08
C GLN A 458 30.68 -30.08 11.67
N PHE A 459 29.37 -29.81 11.53
CA PHE A 459 28.69 -29.70 10.24
C PHE A 459 29.27 -28.55 9.39
N ILE A 460 29.40 -27.36 9.98
CA ILE A 460 30.01 -26.21 9.31
C ILE A 460 31.47 -26.48 8.95
N GLU A 461 32.23 -27.10 9.86
CA GLU A 461 33.61 -27.48 9.61
C GLU A 461 33.74 -28.46 8.44
N ALA A 462 32.84 -29.46 8.34
CA ALA A 462 32.80 -30.41 7.24
C ALA A 462 32.53 -29.73 5.89
N ILE A 463 31.57 -28.78 5.84
CA ILE A 463 31.28 -27.99 4.64
C ILE A 463 32.51 -27.17 4.22
N VAL A 464 33.15 -26.48 5.17
CA VAL A 464 34.24 -25.53 4.88
C VAL A 464 35.53 -26.25 4.50
N LYS A 465 35.88 -27.34 5.19
CA LYS A 465 37.10 -28.13 4.93
C LYS A 465 37.02 -28.91 3.62
N SER A 466 35.82 -29.33 3.22
CA SER A 466 35.64 -30.02 1.95
C SER A 466 35.99 -29.09 0.78
N LYS A 467 36.97 -29.47 -0.03
CA LYS A 467 37.27 -28.76 -1.29
C LYS A 467 36.20 -29.02 -2.35
N LYS A 468 35.38 -30.06 -2.20
CA LYS A 468 34.33 -30.45 -3.16
C LYS A 468 33.10 -29.56 -3.05
N THR A 469 32.78 -29.02 -1.88
CA THR A 469 31.63 -28.12 -1.68
C THR A 469 31.79 -26.78 -2.39
N ARG A 470 32.95 -26.50 -3.00
CA ARG A 470 33.25 -25.26 -3.71
C ARG A 470 33.84 -25.52 -5.09
N ASN A 471 33.51 -24.67 -6.06
CA ASN A 471 34.20 -24.64 -7.36
C ASN A 471 35.49 -23.79 -7.29
N TRP A 472 36.23 -23.75 -8.40
CA TRP A 472 37.48 -22.97 -8.50
C TRP A 472 37.24 -21.46 -8.33
N ALA A 473 36.05 -20.97 -8.67
CA ALA A 473 35.60 -19.59 -8.46
C ALA A 473 35.08 -19.34 -7.02
N ARG A 474 35.32 -20.28 -6.10
CA ARG A 474 34.90 -20.26 -4.68
C ARG A 474 33.39 -20.20 -4.46
N SER A 475 32.58 -20.49 -5.48
CA SER A 475 31.13 -20.60 -5.36
C SER A 475 30.73 -21.96 -4.80
N TRP A 476 29.70 -21.97 -3.97
CA TRP A 476 29.15 -23.18 -3.37
C TRP A 476 28.53 -24.14 -4.40
N ARG A 477 28.81 -25.43 -4.27
CA ARG A 477 28.21 -26.52 -5.06
C ARG A 477 27.10 -27.18 -4.24
N THR A 478 25.84 -26.91 -4.60
CA THR A 478 24.66 -27.33 -3.82
C THR A 478 24.63 -28.83 -3.56
N ALA A 479 24.80 -29.67 -4.59
CA ALA A 479 24.77 -31.14 -4.45
C ALA A 479 25.85 -31.67 -3.48
N GLU A 480 27.04 -31.06 -3.47
CA GLU A 480 28.12 -31.47 -2.57
C GLU A 480 27.88 -31.02 -1.14
N ILE A 481 27.18 -29.90 -0.93
CA ILE A 481 26.72 -29.48 0.41
C ILE A 481 25.58 -30.39 0.88
N GLN A 482 24.67 -30.77 0.00
CA GLN A 482 23.60 -31.70 0.30
C GLN A 482 24.14 -33.05 0.79
N ASN A 483 25.18 -33.57 0.14
CA ASN A 483 25.85 -34.78 0.61
C ASN A 483 26.37 -34.64 2.05
N VAL A 484 26.96 -33.49 2.40
CA VAL A 484 27.40 -33.24 3.78
C VAL A 484 26.19 -33.10 4.72
N LEU A 485 25.11 -32.45 4.30
CA LEU A 485 23.88 -32.35 5.09
C LEU A 485 23.32 -33.72 5.43
N ASN A 486 23.26 -34.63 4.45
CA ASN A 486 22.77 -36.00 4.61
C ASN A 486 23.55 -36.78 5.70
N ASP A 487 24.87 -36.56 5.81
CA ASP A 487 25.69 -37.19 6.85
C ASP A 487 25.35 -36.72 8.27
N PHE A 488 24.74 -35.53 8.43
CA PHE A 488 24.38 -34.94 9.72
C PHE A 488 22.87 -34.97 10.01
N GLN A 489 22.04 -35.31 9.03
CA GLN A 489 20.59 -35.15 9.10
C GLN A 489 19.97 -35.91 10.28
N GLU A 490 20.37 -37.17 10.51
CA GLU A 490 19.88 -37.98 11.64
C GLU A 490 20.27 -37.40 13.02
N LEU A 491 21.44 -36.75 13.12
CA LEU A 491 21.90 -36.14 14.37
C LEU A 491 21.04 -34.93 14.75
N PHE A 492 20.66 -34.11 13.76
CA PHE A 492 19.71 -33.01 13.99
C PHE A 492 18.29 -33.55 14.27
N LEU A 493 17.83 -34.52 13.47
CA LEU A 493 16.49 -35.10 13.60
C LEU A 493 16.26 -35.77 14.96
N SER A 494 17.24 -36.50 15.49
CA SER A 494 17.15 -37.15 16.81
C SER A 494 16.99 -36.16 17.98
N ASN A 495 17.24 -34.87 17.75
CA ASN A 495 17.01 -33.78 18.69
C ASN A 495 15.81 -32.89 18.30
N GLY A 496 14.94 -33.38 17.42
CA GLY A 496 13.72 -32.68 17.00
C GLY A 496 13.98 -31.48 16.09
N VAL A 497 15.11 -31.44 15.38
CA VAL A 497 15.44 -30.37 14.42
C VAL A 497 15.57 -30.96 13.02
N LYS A 498 14.75 -30.51 12.07
CA LYS A 498 14.96 -30.82 10.65
C LYS A 498 15.87 -29.77 10.04
N LEU A 499 16.98 -30.22 9.46
CA LEU A 499 17.93 -29.37 8.74
C LEU A 499 17.72 -29.53 7.23
N VAL A 500 17.55 -28.43 6.52
CA VAL A 500 17.40 -28.42 5.05
C VAL A 500 18.34 -27.40 4.41
N LEU A 501 18.73 -27.65 3.15
CA LEU A 501 19.49 -26.71 2.33
C LEU A 501 18.54 -26.10 1.30
N CYS A 502 18.25 -24.83 1.47
CA CYS A 502 17.39 -24.10 0.56
C CYS A 502 18.19 -23.37 -0.52
N LYS A 503 17.59 -23.24 -1.71
CA LYS A 503 18.20 -22.54 -2.85
C LYS A 503 17.14 -21.80 -3.67
N ILE A 504 17.44 -20.55 -4.01
CA ILE A 504 16.67 -19.77 -5.00
C ILE A 504 17.59 -19.12 -6.02
N ILE A 505 17.13 -19.05 -7.27
CA ILE A 505 17.80 -18.29 -8.33
C ILE A 505 16.85 -17.17 -8.77
N PRO A 506 17.04 -15.93 -8.29
CA PRO A 506 16.22 -14.81 -8.73
C PRO A 506 16.54 -14.46 -10.19
N ASP A 507 15.62 -13.73 -10.84
CA ASP A 507 15.74 -13.40 -12.26
C ASP A 507 17.01 -12.58 -12.52
N GLY A 508 17.87 -13.09 -13.40
CA GLY A 508 19.16 -12.46 -13.74
C GLY A 508 20.18 -12.40 -12.60
N GLY A 509 19.93 -13.08 -11.47
CA GLY A 509 20.76 -13.02 -10.27
C GLY A 509 21.65 -14.25 -10.05
N LEU A 510 22.51 -14.14 -9.04
CA LEU A 510 23.26 -15.28 -8.52
C LEU A 510 22.36 -16.15 -7.63
N ALA A 511 22.62 -17.45 -7.62
CA ALA A 511 21.92 -18.38 -6.74
C ALA A 511 22.19 -18.05 -5.25
N TYR A 512 21.13 -17.79 -4.51
CA TYR A 512 21.16 -17.66 -3.05
C TYR A 512 20.93 -19.03 -2.42
N ARG A 513 21.64 -19.30 -1.32
CA ARG A 513 21.56 -20.55 -0.56
C ARG A 513 21.53 -20.24 0.93
N TRP A 514 20.75 -20.98 1.68
CA TRP A 514 20.67 -20.88 3.13
C TRP A 514 20.33 -22.22 3.74
N PHE A 515 20.64 -22.39 5.02
CA PHE A 515 20.11 -23.47 5.82
C PHE A 515 18.85 -23.01 6.54
N GLU A 516 17.85 -23.89 6.61
CA GLU A 516 16.75 -23.74 7.56
C GLU A 516 16.86 -24.84 8.62
N PHE A 517 16.86 -24.42 9.88
CA PHE A 517 16.80 -25.28 11.05
C PHE A 517 15.37 -25.20 11.60
N ILE A 518 14.61 -26.26 11.39
CA ILE A 518 13.18 -26.31 11.66
C ILE A 518 12.97 -27.06 12.97
N ASP A 519 12.47 -26.38 14.00
CA ASP A 519 12.04 -27.01 15.23
C ASP A 519 10.74 -27.79 15.00
N LEU A 520 10.83 -29.11 14.94
CA LEU A 520 9.67 -29.97 14.68
C LEU A 520 8.62 -29.93 15.80
N SER A 521 8.98 -29.43 16.99
CA SER A 521 8.01 -29.24 18.08
C SER A 521 7.20 -27.95 17.96
N VAL A 522 7.60 -27.02 17.08
CA VAL A 522 6.93 -25.73 16.86
C VAL A 522 6.33 -25.66 15.46
N ALA A 523 7.10 -26.08 14.45
CA ALA A 523 6.75 -25.98 13.04
C ALA A 523 6.60 -27.36 12.38
N GLU A 524 5.88 -28.27 13.03
CA GLU A 524 5.74 -29.68 12.60
C GLU A 524 5.25 -29.83 11.15
N ARG A 525 4.32 -28.97 10.73
CA ARG A 525 3.70 -29.01 9.39
C ARG A 525 4.42 -28.15 8.35
N TYR A 526 5.48 -27.45 8.73
CA TYR A 526 6.16 -26.55 7.81
C TYR A 526 6.99 -27.33 6.79
N VAL A 527 6.75 -27.04 5.51
CA VAL A 527 7.48 -27.62 4.38
C VAL A 527 8.24 -26.50 3.67
N PRO A 528 9.58 -26.52 3.69
CA PRO A 528 10.36 -25.47 3.04
C PRO A 528 10.19 -25.51 1.52
N GLN A 529 9.67 -24.41 0.98
CA GLN A 529 9.36 -24.29 -0.45
C GLN A 529 10.61 -24.36 -1.34
N PHE A 530 11.76 -23.94 -0.83
CA PHE A 530 13.01 -23.87 -1.58
C PHE A 530 14.02 -24.95 -1.18
N ASP A 531 13.58 -25.96 -0.43
CA ASP A 531 14.42 -27.12 -0.10
C ASP A 531 14.90 -27.80 -1.38
N PHE A 532 16.21 -27.92 -1.51
CA PHE A 532 16.86 -28.50 -2.68
C PHE A 532 16.49 -29.97 -2.90
N ASP A 533 16.18 -30.71 -1.84
CA ASP A 533 15.75 -32.11 -1.94
C ASP A 533 14.24 -32.26 -2.13
N ASN A 534 13.50 -31.14 -2.13
CA ASN A 534 12.05 -31.13 -2.32
C ASN A 534 11.65 -30.75 -3.75
N GLU A 535 12.52 -30.96 -4.75
CA GLU A 535 12.16 -30.75 -6.17
C GLU A 535 11.04 -31.73 -6.57
N GLY A 536 9.96 -31.17 -7.15
CA GLY A 536 8.80 -31.91 -7.63
C GLY A 536 8.91 -32.31 -9.10
N PRO A 537 7.90 -33.02 -9.63
CA PRO A 537 7.90 -33.48 -11.02
C PRO A 537 7.62 -32.35 -12.03
N SER A 538 7.22 -31.17 -11.57
CA SER A 538 6.85 -30.05 -12.43
C SER A 538 8.01 -29.11 -12.69
N ASP A 539 8.31 -28.96 -13.98
CA ASP A 539 9.23 -27.99 -14.53
C ASP A 539 8.50 -27.06 -15.50
N LEU A 540 8.86 -25.79 -15.52
CA LEU A 540 8.37 -24.84 -16.53
C LEU A 540 9.53 -24.32 -17.35
N GLU A 541 9.60 -24.75 -18.61
CA GLU A 541 10.52 -24.16 -19.58
C GLU A 541 10.05 -22.76 -20.00
N THR A 542 10.86 -21.77 -19.65
CA THR A 542 10.75 -20.38 -20.11
C THR A 542 11.71 -20.14 -21.29
N LEU A 543 11.76 -18.93 -21.85
CA LEU A 543 12.61 -18.62 -23.00
C LEU A 543 14.10 -18.56 -22.60
N GLN A 544 14.39 -18.27 -21.33
CA GLN A 544 15.77 -18.13 -20.83
C GLN A 544 16.18 -19.20 -19.80
N THR A 545 15.23 -19.83 -19.11
CA THR A 545 15.54 -20.75 -18.01
C THR A 545 14.46 -21.82 -17.81
N THR A 546 14.74 -22.81 -16.96
CA THR A 546 13.72 -23.77 -16.51
C THR A 546 13.43 -23.47 -15.05
N LEU A 547 12.18 -23.12 -14.73
CA LEU A 547 11.73 -22.97 -13.35
C LEU A 547 11.42 -24.34 -12.77
N LYS A 548 11.90 -24.58 -11.55
CA LYS A 548 11.69 -25.82 -10.79
C LYS A 548 10.68 -25.57 -9.69
N PHE A 549 9.71 -26.46 -9.55
CA PHE A 549 8.67 -26.38 -8.52
C PHE A 549 8.82 -27.50 -7.50
N PRO A 550 8.42 -27.30 -6.24
CA PRO A 550 8.56 -28.32 -5.23
C PRO A 550 7.51 -29.44 -5.38
N ASN A 551 7.71 -30.57 -4.69
CA ASN A 551 6.71 -31.64 -4.63
C ASN A 551 5.35 -31.09 -4.18
N GLY A 552 4.27 -31.58 -4.76
CA GLY A 552 2.92 -31.09 -4.47
C GLY A 552 2.53 -29.81 -5.20
N VAL A 553 3.37 -29.31 -6.12
CA VAL A 553 3.01 -28.21 -7.02
C VAL A 553 3.01 -28.72 -8.46
N ALA A 554 1.87 -28.58 -9.13
CA ALA A 554 1.71 -28.83 -10.56
C ALA A 554 1.53 -27.50 -11.31
N VAL A 555 2.08 -27.39 -12.51
CA VAL A 555 2.08 -26.13 -13.25
C VAL A 555 1.52 -26.33 -14.65
N GLU A 556 0.61 -25.46 -15.06
CA GLU A 556 0.03 -25.44 -16.40
C GLU A 556 0.43 -24.14 -17.12
N LYS A 557 1.19 -24.27 -18.21
CA LYS A 557 1.69 -23.11 -18.96
C LYS A 557 0.60 -22.58 -19.88
N LEU A 558 0.35 -21.28 -19.81
CA LEU A 558 -0.63 -20.63 -20.66
C LEU A 558 0.04 -20.22 -21.98
N THR A 559 0.02 -21.09 -22.99
CA THR A 559 0.58 -20.83 -24.34
C THR A 559 -0.49 -20.45 -25.35
N ASP A 560 -1.39 -21.38 -25.65
CA ASP A 560 -2.49 -21.22 -26.60
C ASP A 560 -3.63 -22.20 -26.28
N TYR A 561 -4.83 -21.85 -26.76
CA TYR A 561 -6.07 -22.61 -26.56
C TYR A 561 -5.94 -24.09 -26.92
N LYS A 562 -5.30 -24.37 -28.05
CA LYS A 562 -5.25 -25.72 -28.61
C LYS A 562 -4.39 -26.62 -27.72
N SER A 563 -3.24 -26.09 -27.26
CA SER A 563 -2.36 -26.80 -26.34
C SER A 563 -3.07 -27.15 -25.02
N LEU A 564 -3.81 -26.20 -24.42
CA LEU A 564 -4.52 -26.44 -23.15
C LEU A 564 -5.63 -27.49 -23.27
N MET A 565 -6.33 -27.55 -24.41
CA MET A 565 -7.40 -28.51 -24.65
C MET A 565 -6.90 -29.91 -25.02
N GLU A 566 -5.82 -29.99 -25.80
CA GLU A 566 -5.35 -31.27 -26.36
C GLU A 566 -4.31 -31.97 -25.48
N HIS A 567 -3.63 -31.24 -24.59
CA HIS A 567 -2.50 -31.79 -23.85
C HIS A 567 -2.44 -31.25 -22.42
N ILE A 568 -3.11 -31.93 -21.50
CA ILE A 568 -2.96 -31.71 -20.05
C ILE A 568 -1.63 -32.31 -19.63
N LEU A 569 -0.81 -31.54 -18.91
CA LEU A 569 0.48 -32.04 -18.41
C LEU A 569 0.26 -33.17 -17.40
N GLU A 570 1.13 -34.19 -17.44
CA GLU A 570 1.02 -35.38 -16.57
C GLU A 570 0.97 -35.01 -15.07
N PRO A 571 1.84 -34.12 -14.52
CA PRO A 571 1.75 -33.71 -13.12
C PRO A 571 0.43 -33.02 -12.75
N VAL A 572 -0.17 -32.28 -13.69
CA VAL A 572 -1.47 -31.64 -13.50
C VAL A 572 -2.56 -32.71 -13.47
N THR A 573 -2.56 -33.61 -14.45
CA THR A 573 -3.51 -34.74 -14.53
C THR A 573 -3.47 -35.58 -13.24
N GLU A 574 -2.29 -36.00 -12.81
CA GLU A 574 -2.12 -36.78 -11.58
C GLU A 574 -2.68 -36.04 -10.34
N MET A 575 -2.41 -34.74 -10.21
CA MET A 575 -2.93 -33.94 -9.10
C MET A 575 -4.44 -33.81 -9.16
N MET A 576 -5.00 -33.51 -10.33
CA MET A 576 -6.45 -33.35 -10.51
C MET A 576 -7.22 -34.64 -10.26
N GLU A 577 -6.69 -35.78 -10.70
CA GLU A 577 -7.27 -37.10 -10.40
C GLU A 577 -7.17 -37.42 -8.92
N LYS A 578 -5.97 -37.26 -8.32
CA LYS A 578 -5.73 -37.52 -6.89
C LYS A 578 -6.66 -36.71 -5.99
N LYS A 579 -6.95 -35.47 -6.36
CA LYS A 579 -7.77 -34.53 -5.58
C LYS A 579 -9.24 -34.47 -6.02
N ASN A 580 -9.61 -35.26 -7.03
CA ASN A 580 -10.95 -35.26 -7.62
C ASN A 580 -11.40 -33.85 -8.05
N CYS A 581 -10.53 -33.18 -8.82
CA CYS A 581 -10.68 -31.84 -9.36
C CYS A 581 -10.71 -31.82 -10.90
N MET A 582 -10.82 -32.97 -11.56
CA MET A 582 -10.72 -33.05 -13.01
C MET A 582 -11.88 -32.33 -13.71
N ASP A 583 -13.07 -32.36 -13.12
CA ASP A 583 -14.21 -31.55 -13.54
C ASP A 583 -13.94 -30.04 -13.41
N LEU A 584 -13.33 -29.61 -12.30
CA LEU A 584 -12.95 -28.20 -12.07
C LEU A 584 -11.87 -27.73 -13.06
N TYR A 585 -10.92 -28.60 -13.39
CA TYR A 585 -9.90 -28.28 -14.39
C TYR A 585 -10.49 -28.20 -15.80
N VAL A 586 -11.42 -29.09 -16.18
CA VAL A 586 -12.14 -28.96 -17.46
C VAL A 586 -12.90 -27.64 -17.52
N ALA A 587 -13.58 -27.25 -16.44
CA ALA A 587 -14.26 -25.95 -16.35
C ALA A 587 -13.28 -24.76 -16.46
N LEU A 588 -12.11 -24.85 -15.81
CA LEU A 588 -11.04 -23.86 -15.93
C LEU A 588 -10.63 -23.66 -17.39
N VAL A 589 -10.32 -24.76 -18.08
CA VAL A 589 -9.92 -24.71 -19.48
C VAL A 589 -11.06 -24.12 -20.31
N GLU A 590 -12.30 -24.60 -20.18
CA GLU A 590 -13.45 -24.05 -20.91
C GLU A 590 -13.64 -22.54 -20.73
N ILE A 591 -13.48 -22.02 -19.51
CA ILE A 591 -13.65 -20.58 -19.22
C ILE A 591 -12.51 -19.79 -19.87
N LEU A 592 -11.25 -20.21 -19.68
CA LEU A 592 -10.08 -19.58 -20.31
C LEU A 592 -10.20 -19.58 -21.84
N CYS A 593 -10.82 -20.62 -22.39
CA CYS A 593 -11.01 -20.79 -23.80
C CYS A 593 -12.12 -19.89 -24.39
N ARG A 594 -13.26 -19.75 -23.68
CA ARG A 594 -14.39 -18.91 -24.12
C ARG A 594 -14.11 -17.41 -23.99
N GLY A 595 -13.18 -17.02 -23.12
CA GLY A 595 -12.77 -15.63 -22.93
C GLY A 595 -11.76 -15.09 -23.96
N GLY A 596 -11.18 -15.95 -24.80
CA GLY A 596 -10.25 -15.54 -25.86
C GLY A 596 -11.00 -15.03 -27.10
N ASP A 597 -10.63 -13.86 -27.62
CA ASP A 597 -11.18 -13.36 -28.90
C ASP A 597 -10.82 -14.32 -30.04
N GLU A 598 -11.83 -14.96 -30.64
CA GLU A 598 -11.67 -15.92 -31.74
C GLU A 598 -10.89 -15.31 -32.94
N ASN A 599 -10.82 -13.98 -33.05
CA ASN A 599 -10.15 -13.28 -34.15
C ASN A 599 -8.66 -13.00 -33.93
N GLU A 600 -8.15 -13.08 -32.69
CA GLU A 600 -6.74 -12.84 -32.41
C GLU A 600 -5.96 -14.16 -32.34
N LYS A 601 -5.08 -14.38 -33.35
CA LYS A 601 -4.11 -15.50 -33.38
C LYS A 601 -3.08 -15.49 -32.24
N LYS A 602 -3.22 -14.57 -31.29
CA LYS A 602 -2.51 -14.54 -30.02
C LYS A 602 -3.58 -14.47 -28.96
N VAL A 603 -3.70 -15.53 -28.17
CA VAL A 603 -4.70 -15.61 -27.12
C VAL A 603 -4.41 -14.48 -26.12
N GLY A 604 -5.18 -13.40 -26.21
CA GLY A 604 -5.08 -12.23 -25.35
C GLY A 604 -5.73 -12.49 -24.01
N TRP A 605 -5.25 -13.48 -23.25
CA TRP A 605 -5.65 -13.60 -21.85
C TRP A 605 -5.12 -12.38 -21.10
N SER A 606 -6.00 -11.40 -20.90
CA SER A 606 -5.65 -10.26 -20.06
C SER A 606 -5.41 -10.77 -18.63
N ASP A 607 -4.47 -10.13 -17.92
CA ASP A 607 -4.24 -10.41 -16.49
C ASP A 607 -5.55 -10.34 -15.71
N HIS A 608 -6.45 -9.41 -16.08
CA HIS A 608 -7.77 -9.27 -15.49
C HIS A 608 -8.62 -10.53 -15.65
N HIS A 609 -8.78 -11.01 -16.89
CA HIS A 609 -9.59 -12.19 -17.16
C HIS A 609 -9.08 -13.41 -16.39
N MET A 610 -7.77 -13.68 -16.40
CA MET A 610 -7.22 -14.83 -15.67
C MET A 610 -7.41 -14.71 -14.16
N ARG A 611 -7.30 -13.50 -13.60
CA ARG A 611 -7.60 -13.25 -12.19
C ARG A 611 -9.05 -13.55 -11.86
N GLU A 612 -9.99 -13.13 -12.70
CA GLU A 612 -11.41 -13.47 -12.52
C GLU A 612 -11.62 -14.98 -12.52
N VAL A 613 -10.97 -15.72 -13.44
CA VAL A 613 -11.07 -17.17 -13.48
C VAL A 613 -10.52 -17.83 -12.21
N VAL A 614 -9.35 -17.40 -11.74
CA VAL A 614 -8.77 -17.88 -10.48
C VAL A 614 -9.65 -17.51 -9.28
N ASN A 615 -10.24 -16.32 -9.25
CA ASN A 615 -11.14 -15.90 -8.16
C ASN A 615 -12.44 -16.72 -8.13
N VAL A 616 -12.96 -17.11 -9.30
CA VAL A 616 -14.20 -17.90 -9.41
C VAL A 616 -13.96 -19.38 -9.07
N LEU A 617 -12.86 -19.96 -9.56
CA LEU A 617 -12.58 -21.39 -9.39
C LEU A 617 -11.71 -21.72 -8.19
N GLY A 618 -10.86 -20.80 -7.76
CA GLY A 618 -9.94 -20.95 -6.63
C GLY A 618 -10.60 -21.54 -5.38
N PRO A 619 -11.68 -20.93 -4.85
CA PRO A 619 -12.39 -21.47 -3.68
C PRO A 619 -12.91 -22.91 -3.87
N ARG A 620 -13.28 -23.28 -5.11
CA ARG A 620 -13.75 -24.63 -5.41
C ARG A 620 -12.61 -25.64 -5.40
N PHE A 621 -11.46 -25.29 -5.96
CA PHE A 621 -10.25 -26.10 -5.83
C PHE A 621 -9.79 -26.19 -4.36
N GLU A 622 -9.87 -25.09 -3.60
CA GLU A 622 -9.44 -25.06 -2.20
C GLU A 622 -10.31 -25.96 -1.31
N SER A 623 -11.61 -26.06 -1.60
CA SER A 623 -12.50 -27.02 -0.94
C SER A 623 -12.09 -28.49 -1.16
N LYS A 624 -11.24 -28.76 -2.17
CA LYS A 624 -10.64 -30.07 -2.47
C LYS A 624 -9.18 -30.17 -2.02
N GLY A 625 -8.67 -29.18 -1.28
CA GLY A 625 -7.29 -29.14 -0.79
C GLY A 625 -6.26 -28.78 -1.86
N VAL A 626 -6.69 -28.09 -2.94
CA VAL A 626 -5.79 -27.56 -3.98
C VAL A 626 -5.92 -26.04 -4.02
N SER A 627 -4.86 -25.27 -3.80
CA SER A 627 -4.90 -23.83 -4.09
C SER A 627 -4.44 -23.57 -5.52
N MET A 628 -5.01 -22.52 -6.13
CA MET A 628 -4.60 -22.02 -7.44
C MET A 628 -3.85 -20.71 -7.29
N PHE A 629 -2.78 -20.53 -8.06
CA PHE A 629 -2.11 -19.25 -8.19
C PHE A 629 -1.88 -18.91 -9.66
N LEU A 630 -2.21 -17.68 -10.05
CA LEU A 630 -1.76 -17.14 -11.33
C LEU A 630 -0.36 -16.58 -11.16
N SER A 631 0.57 -16.99 -12.01
CA SER A 631 1.96 -16.53 -11.99
C SER A 631 2.39 -15.99 -13.35
N ALA A 632 3.30 -15.02 -13.33
CA ALA A 632 3.81 -14.42 -14.56
C ALA A 632 5.28 -13.97 -14.46
N LYS A 633 5.99 -14.10 -15.58
CA LYS A 633 7.36 -13.60 -15.78
C LYS A 633 7.46 -12.89 -17.12
N VAL A 634 8.22 -11.79 -17.16
CA VAL A 634 8.55 -11.09 -18.40
C VAL A 634 9.99 -11.39 -18.75
N GLU A 635 10.23 -11.91 -19.95
CA GLU A 635 11.58 -12.21 -20.44
C GLU A 635 11.92 -11.38 -21.67
N LYS A 636 13.15 -10.90 -21.75
CA LYS A 636 13.64 -10.15 -22.92
C LYS A 636 14.15 -11.12 -23.98
N VAL A 637 13.57 -11.07 -25.17
CA VAL A 637 13.95 -11.89 -26.31
C VAL A 637 14.33 -11.01 -27.49
N THR A 638 15.45 -11.31 -28.13
CA THR A 638 15.85 -10.61 -29.34
C THR A 638 15.06 -11.13 -30.54
N LYS A 639 14.18 -10.31 -31.10
CA LYS A 639 13.44 -10.57 -32.36
C LYS A 639 13.83 -9.51 -33.38
N ASP A 640 14.30 -9.94 -34.54
CA ASP A 640 14.75 -9.05 -35.64
C ASP A 640 15.77 -7.98 -35.19
N GLY A 641 16.68 -8.36 -34.29
CA GLY A 641 17.70 -7.47 -33.73
C GLY A 641 17.21 -6.47 -32.68
N LYS A 642 15.93 -6.53 -32.28
CA LYS A 642 15.36 -5.71 -31.20
C LYS A 642 15.03 -6.58 -29.99
N GLU A 643 15.34 -6.09 -28.78
CA GLU A 643 14.84 -6.71 -27.55
C GLU A 643 13.35 -6.47 -27.42
N VAL A 644 12.59 -7.55 -27.27
CA VAL A 644 11.14 -7.54 -27.07
C VAL A 644 10.85 -8.25 -25.76
N GLU A 645 10.11 -7.59 -24.88
CA GLU A 645 9.58 -8.20 -23.66
C GLU A 645 8.46 -9.18 -24.02
N THR A 646 8.64 -10.43 -23.64
CA THR A 646 7.69 -11.52 -23.87
C THR A 646 7.16 -11.98 -22.52
N PRO A 647 5.87 -11.73 -22.20
CA PRO A 647 5.27 -12.28 -21.00
C PRO A 647 5.09 -13.79 -21.15
N ILE A 648 5.29 -14.50 -20.05
CA ILE A 648 5.02 -15.91 -19.88
C ILE A 648 4.14 -16.02 -18.65
N GLN A 649 2.95 -16.61 -18.80
CA GLN A 649 1.97 -16.80 -17.74
C GLN A 649 1.72 -18.30 -17.53
N TRP A 650 1.40 -18.69 -16.31
CA TRP A 650 1.08 -20.05 -15.94
C TRP A 650 0.18 -20.08 -14.70
N ILE A 651 -0.52 -21.20 -14.50
CA ILE A 651 -1.27 -21.48 -13.29
C ILE A 651 -0.49 -22.51 -12.47
N GLU A 652 -0.31 -22.24 -11.18
CA GLU A 652 0.25 -23.18 -10.22
C GLU A 652 -0.89 -23.78 -9.39
N PHE A 653 -1.02 -25.11 -9.44
CA PHE A 653 -1.91 -25.89 -8.60
C PHE A 653 -1.11 -26.48 -7.44
N VAL A 654 -1.57 -26.26 -6.22
CA VAL A 654 -0.81 -26.57 -5.01
C VAL A 654 -1.61 -27.49 -4.11
N ASP A 655 -1.17 -28.74 -3.99
CA ASP A 655 -1.68 -29.71 -3.03
C ASP A 655 -1.33 -29.26 -1.60
N ARG A 656 -2.33 -28.77 -0.86
CA ARG A 656 -2.14 -28.23 0.50
C ARG A 656 -1.81 -29.29 1.54
N ASP A 657 -2.04 -30.57 1.26
CA ASP A 657 -1.62 -31.65 2.15
C ASP A 657 -0.10 -31.90 2.04
N VAL A 658 0.51 -31.54 0.91
CA VAL A 658 1.94 -31.70 0.64
C VAL A 658 2.70 -30.39 0.85
N GLN A 659 2.07 -29.27 0.52
CA GLN A 659 2.65 -27.92 0.53
C GLN A 659 1.73 -26.92 1.28
N PRO A 660 1.51 -27.12 2.59
CA PRO A 660 0.55 -26.32 3.36
C PRO A 660 0.90 -24.82 3.36
N ASN A 661 2.19 -24.50 3.43
CA ASN A 661 2.69 -23.12 3.53
C ASN A 661 3.23 -22.55 2.21
N TYR A 662 3.04 -23.21 1.07
CA TYR A 662 3.53 -22.71 -0.21
C TYR A 662 2.89 -21.38 -0.62
N VAL A 663 3.71 -20.53 -1.25
CA VAL A 663 3.34 -19.25 -1.86
C VAL A 663 3.94 -19.18 -3.26
N ALA A 664 3.16 -18.81 -4.28
CA ALA A 664 3.66 -18.75 -5.65
C ALA A 664 4.90 -17.86 -5.79
N GLN A 665 6.00 -18.39 -6.34
CA GLN A 665 7.27 -17.66 -6.44
C GLN A 665 7.16 -16.39 -7.32
N ARG A 666 6.20 -16.39 -8.25
CA ARG A 666 5.99 -15.35 -9.26
C ARG A 666 4.52 -14.96 -9.37
N GLY A 667 3.76 -15.12 -8.29
CA GLY A 667 2.33 -14.80 -8.26
C GLY A 667 2.08 -13.38 -8.77
N VAL A 668 1.12 -13.21 -9.68
CA VAL A 668 0.79 -11.88 -10.24
C VAL A 668 0.21 -10.97 -9.14
N ASP A 669 -0.30 -11.54 -8.04
CA ASP A 669 -0.69 -10.82 -6.82
C ASP A 669 0.49 -10.32 -5.98
N MET A 670 1.68 -10.93 -6.11
CA MET A 670 2.88 -10.50 -5.40
C MET A 670 3.66 -9.41 -6.14
N LYS A 671 3.30 -9.11 -7.39
CA LYS A 671 3.79 -7.93 -8.13
C LYS A 671 2.72 -6.85 -8.00
N LYS A 672 3.09 -5.67 -7.49
CA LYS A 672 2.22 -4.47 -7.51
C LYS A 672 1.45 -4.40 -8.84
N VAL A 673 0.13 -4.49 -8.76
CA VAL A 673 -0.78 -4.35 -9.89
C VAL A 673 -0.65 -2.92 -10.47
N PRO A 674 -0.72 -2.73 -11.80
CA PRO A 674 -0.79 -1.41 -12.42
C PRO A 674 -1.99 -0.58 -11.93
N THR A 675 -1.76 0.72 -11.83
CA THR A 675 -2.53 1.72 -11.07
C THR A 675 -3.71 2.35 -11.82
N HIS A 676 -4.70 1.61 -12.29
CA HIS A 676 -5.93 2.24 -12.81
C HIS A 676 -7.14 1.86 -11.95
N GLY A 677 -7.33 2.61 -10.86
CA GLY A 677 -8.62 2.72 -10.18
C GLY A 677 -9.59 3.58 -10.98
N MET A 678 -10.90 3.48 -10.65
CA MET A 678 -11.96 4.29 -11.29
C MET A 678 -11.61 5.77 -11.26
N ASN A 679 -11.87 6.46 -12.36
CA ASN A 679 -11.69 7.90 -12.43
C ASN A 679 -12.90 8.64 -11.83
N ALA A 680 -12.74 9.94 -11.57
CA ALA A 680 -13.76 10.76 -10.92
C ALA A 680 -15.09 10.81 -11.69
N ASP A 681 -15.08 10.69 -13.03
CA ASP A 681 -16.30 10.73 -13.84
C ASP A 681 -17.15 9.46 -13.62
N GLU A 682 -16.51 8.31 -13.37
CA GLU A 682 -17.19 7.04 -13.08
C GLU A 682 -17.86 7.06 -11.70
N ILE A 683 -17.21 7.67 -10.70
CA ILE A 683 -17.73 7.84 -9.34
C ILE A 683 -18.87 8.87 -9.28
N ILE A 684 -18.76 9.98 -10.02
CA ILE A 684 -19.81 11.01 -10.12
C ILE A 684 -21.02 10.48 -10.90
N ALA A 685 -20.80 9.76 -12.00
CA ALA A 685 -21.88 9.09 -12.73
C ALA A 685 -22.58 8.05 -11.85
N LEU A 686 -21.84 7.40 -10.95
CA LEU A 686 -22.38 6.54 -9.89
C LEU A 686 -23.33 7.29 -8.95
N SER A 687 -22.85 8.35 -8.29
CA SER A 687 -23.61 9.00 -7.22
C SER A 687 -24.81 9.80 -7.73
N VAL A 688 -24.69 10.39 -8.93
CA VAL A 688 -25.81 11.08 -9.59
C VAL A 688 -26.87 10.06 -10.02
N PHE A 689 -26.47 8.91 -10.59
CA PHE A 689 -27.41 7.84 -10.96
C PHE A 689 -28.15 7.28 -9.75
N CYS A 690 -27.46 7.07 -8.62
CA CYS A 690 -28.06 6.58 -7.37
C CYS A 690 -28.96 7.62 -6.71
N THR A 691 -28.58 8.91 -6.68
CA THR A 691 -29.42 9.99 -6.14
C THR A 691 -30.71 10.15 -6.95
N VAL A 692 -30.64 10.07 -8.28
CA VAL A 692 -31.82 10.13 -9.16
C VAL A 692 -32.74 8.92 -8.96
N GLN A 693 -32.18 7.71 -8.80
CA GLN A 693 -32.94 6.49 -8.50
C GLN A 693 -33.62 6.57 -7.13
N ALA A 694 -32.91 7.02 -6.09
CA ALA A 694 -33.46 7.16 -4.74
C ALA A 694 -34.62 8.17 -4.68
N VAL A 695 -34.49 9.32 -5.36
CA VAL A 695 -35.59 10.31 -5.48
C VAL A 695 -36.78 9.76 -6.25
N THR A 696 -36.53 8.96 -7.29
CA THR A 696 -37.60 8.32 -8.08
C THR A 696 -38.35 7.28 -7.25
N ILE A 697 -37.65 6.43 -6.50
CA ILE A 697 -38.24 5.41 -5.61
C ILE A 697 -38.99 6.07 -4.44
N ALA A 698 -38.42 7.10 -3.81
CA ALA A 698 -39.12 7.87 -2.77
C ALA A 698 -40.40 8.54 -3.32
N GLY A 699 -40.38 9.03 -4.56
CA GLY A 699 -41.55 9.55 -5.25
C GLY A 699 -42.62 8.47 -5.55
N MET A 700 -42.21 7.25 -5.87
CA MET A 700 -43.13 6.12 -6.09
C MET A 700 -43.77 5.64 -4.78
N ILE A 701 -43.00 5.54 -3.70
CA ILE A 701 -43.50 5.15 -2.37
C ILE A 701 -44.47 6.21 -1.80
N LEU A 702 -44.19 7.49 -2.01
CA LEU A 702 -45.09 8.58 -1.57
C LEU A 702 -46.32 8.75 -2.48
N GLY A 703 -46.25 8.30 -3.74
CA GLY A 703 -47.38 8.35 -4.68
C GLY A 703 -48.41 7.23 -4.47
N GLU A 704 -48.06 6.13 -3.82
CA GLU A 704 -48.98 5.04 -3.49
C GLU A 704 -49.71 5.24 -2.16
N THR A 705 -49.35 6.29 -1.39
CA THR A 705 -49.97 6.65 -0.11
C THR A 705 -50.86 7.89 -0.17
N SER A 706 -51.14 8.40 -1.38
CA SER A 706 -52.15 9.44 -1.68
C SER A 706 -53.25 8.89 -2.56
#